data_AF-A0A8H6XSA4-F1
#
_entry.id   AF-A0A8H6XSA4-F1
#
_cell.length_a   1.000
_cell.length_b   1.000
_cell.length_c   1.000
_cell.angle_alpha   90.00
_cell.angle_beta   90.00
_cell.angle_gamma   90.00
#
_symmetry.space_group_name_H-M   'P 1'
#
loop_
_entity.id
_entity.type
_entity.pdbx_description
1 polymer ?
#
loop_
_entity_poly.entity_id
_entity_poly.type
_entity_poly.pdbx_seq_one_letter_code
_entity_poly.pdbx_strand_id
1 'polypeptide(L)'
;MSIDWRSLQSSLNKGFTTSVQATKERLGRVGQDEITELPQEYKDLEARVDALRQAHLTLLKITKVYESEAYDYPSQIQESIAELSALLHRLRPHRPPTPAHKTLPHALGRAAASAAAVLQATAPNAQGEPLGSALGVYAQGMEKVAAARVEQDAAIRLNYLHPWQQTLTTSITVALKARQAVRTSRLELDGAKQTLKNASAAKQEHARLEVENAEDDLVQKTEVAIALMEKVLKNPEPIKHLNELAKAQLIYFAHAAETLSNTQAELEELSMTAEEQSRSPVHSQQRRQMSSDESIYEEVRKMKRRKGNDGLPTSSKESFSLKPLLDLLDDVETPFEDSVDRWLPEYLHDRAVQQEKESEKDSTGQLLRPLTRSDIASFLDAAGASGSWSVSQAVALRKLKVGQERRRAGWTENNISTSTPPALTELQPSASAPLPEQNSIIEALESIRTTPFEKLFFGTSAWSTPWMSLMSDIRDHYTFAHPERDHPSSTVSPITYSSLEPWHLDQVHDLLNRAFWSGIDVSDSLEYSPERCTIIAAYGRLVVGVAIISSPRETYITYLAVRAGWDNAQIATTMLYHLITLNPHQDITLHVSANNSAMLLYNRFGFKAEEFVAGFYDAYLDPQSRASKNAFRLRLRQH
;
A
#
# COMPACT_ATOMS: atom_id res chain seq x y z
N MET A 1 22.91 54.10 23.40
CA MET A 1 22.33 53.65 22.12
C MET A 1 21.08 54.47 21.87
N SER A 2 21.14 55.45 20.97
CA SER A 2 19.97 56.25 20.57
C SER A 2 19.24 55.46 19.49
N ILE A 3 18.01 55.03 19.76
CA ILE A 3 17.16 54.37 18.76
C ILE A 3 16.63 55.48 17.84
N ASP A 4 17.02 55.42 16.57
CA ASP A 4 16.68 56.46 15.59
C ASP A 4 15.25 56.27 15.06
N TRP A 5 14.28 56.82 15.80
CA TRP A 5 12.83 56.69 15.57
C TRP A 5 12.38 57.12 14.16
N ARG A 6 13.15 58.01 13.52
CA ARG A 6 12.88 58.50 12.15
C ARG A 6 13.15 57.44 11.09
N SER A 7 14.19 56.62 11.28
CA SER A 7 14.49 55.52 10.35
C SER A 7 13.43 54.42 10.43
N LEU A 8 12.99 54.07 11.64
CA LEU A 8 11.90 53.11 11.88
C LEU A 8 10.58 53.56 11.25
N GLN A 9 10.20 54.84 11.39
CA GLN A 9 8.98 55.37 10.80
C GLN A 9 9.03 55.39 9.26
N SER A 10 10.20 55.70 8.68
CA SER A 10 10.43 55.60 7.23
C SER A 10 10.32 54.16 6.73
N SER A 11 10.95 53.20 7.42
CA SER A 11 10.88 51.77 7.07
C SER A 11 9.47 51.19 7.18
N LEU A 12 8.68 51.61 8.18
CA LEU A 12 7.28 51.22 8.34
C LEU A 12 6.40 51.75 7.20
N ASN A 13 6.60 53.01 6.81
CA ASN A 13 5.87 53.60 5.68
C ASN A 13 6.20 52.90 4.36
N LYS A 14 7.48 52.59 4.11
CA LYS A 14 7.91 51.81 2.93
C LYS A 14 7.34 50.38 2.92
N GLY A 15 7.25 49.73 4.09
CA GLY A 15 6.63 48.41 4.23
C GLY A 15 5.11 48.42 3.97
N PHE A 16 4.43 49.49 4.36
CA PHE A 16 3.00 49.64 4.10
C PHE A 16 2.73 49.89 2.61
N THR A 17 3.49 50.77 1.94
CA THR A 17 3.31 51.05 0.51
C THR A 17 3.60 49.84 -0.38
N THR A 18 4.66 49.08 -0.09
CA THR A 18 4.96 47.81 -0.79
C THR A 18 3.86 46.76 -0.60
N SER A 19 3.29 46.63 0.61
CA SER A 19 2.19 45.70 0.86
C SER A 19 0.90 46.06 0.11
N VAL A 20 0.59 47.36 0.03
CA VAL A 20 -0.55 47.88 -0.74
C VAL A 20 -0.36 47.63 -2.23
N GLN A 21 0.85 47.84 -2.75
CA GLN A 21 1.16 47.58 -4.15
C GLN A 21 1.08 46.09 -4.50
N ALA A 22 1.65 45.21 -3.66
CA ALA A 22 1.54 43.76 -3.85
C ALA A 22 0.08 43.26 -3.86
N THR A 23 -0.79 43.90 -3.07
CA THR A 23 -2.23 43.59 -3.03
C THR A 23 -2.95 44.08 -4.29
N LYS A 24 -2.58 45.26 -4.80
CA LYS A 24 -3.13 45.81 -6.05
C LYS A 24 -2.77 44.96 -7.27
N GLU A 25 -1.54 44.46 -7.35
CA GLU A 25 -1.10 43.55 -8.41
C GLU A 25 -1.83 42.20 -8.36
N ARG A 26 -2.00 41.60 -7.17
CA ARG A 26 -2.74 40.34 -7.00
C ARG A 26 -4.23 40.45 -7.37
N LEU A 27 -4.85 41.61 -7.15
CA LEU A 27 -6.25 41.87 -7.52
C LEU A 27 -6.44 42.29 -8.98
N GLY A 28 -5.36 42.35 -9.79
CA GLY A 28 -5.45 42.75 -11.19
C GLY A 28 -5.86 44.21 -11.41
N ARG A 29 -5.67 45.08 -10.41
CA ARG A 29 -6.02 46.52 -10.47
C ARG A 29 -4.93 47.41 -11.07
N VAL A 30 -3.81 46.81 -11.49
CA VAL A 30 -2.65 47.47 -12.11
C VAL A 30 -2.52 46.90 -13.52
N GLY A 31 -2.41 47.75 -14.54
CA GLY A 31 -2.22 47.32 -15.92
C GLY A 31 -0.88 46.59 -16.10
N GLN A 32 -0.80 45.60 -17.00
CA GLN A 32 0.43 44.83 -17.23
C GLN A 32 1.62 45.73 -17.61
N ASP A 33 1.38 46.87 -18.28
CA ASP A 33 2.41 47.84 -18.65
C ASP A 33 2.97 48.65 -17.45
N GLU A 34 2.27 48.68 -16.30
CA GLU A 34 2.72 49.37 -15.09
C GLU A 34 3.54 48.45 -14.16
N ILE A 35 3.70 47.17 -14.51
CA ILE A 35 4.48 46.17 -13.78
C ILE A 35 5.91 46.20 -14.31
N THR A 36 6.90 46.58 -13.49
CA THR A 36 8.30 46.49 -13.92
C THR A 36 8.68 45.03 -14.23
N GLU A 37 9.05 44.76 -15.47
CA GLU A 37 9.50 43.44 -15.93
C GLU A 37 10.95 43.15 -15.53
N LEU A 38 11.21 41.90 -15.14
CA LEU A 38 12.57 41.41 -14.88
C LEU A 38 13.16 40.75 -16.13
N PRO A 39 14.50 40.80 -16.32
CA PRO A 39 15.17 40.14 -17.44
C PRO A 39 14.82 38.66 -17.57
N GLN A 40 14.75 38.16 -18.80
CA GLN A 40 14.40 36.75 -19.05
C GLN A 40 15.44 35.80 -18.43
N GLU A 41 16.73 36.13 -18.53
CA GLU A 41 17.82 35.35 -17.93
C GLU A 41 17.64 35.17 -16.41
N TYR A 42 17.13 36.21 -15.72
CA TYR A 42 16.83 36.14 -14.29
C TYR A 42 15.70 35.15 -14.01
N LYS A 43 14.59 35.23 -14.77
CA LYS A 43 13.42 34.34 -14.62
C LYS A 43 13.80 32.88 -14.86
N ASP A 44 14.65 32.62 -15.86
CA ASP A 44 15.13 31.27 -16.17
C ASP A 44 16.01 30.72 -15.03
N LEU A 45 16.86 31.55 -14.44
CA LEU A 45 17.65 31.19 -13.26
C LEU A 45 16.76 30.89 -12.05
N GLU A 46 15.71 31.68 -11.81
CA GLU A 46 14.75 31.43 -10.73
C GLU A 46 14.10 30.05 -10.88
N ALA A 47 13.59 29.73 -12.07
CA ALA A 47 12.95 28.46 -12.36
C ALA A 47 13.90 27.28 -12.13
N ARG A 48 15.17 27.40 -12.53
CA ARG A 48 16.19 26.38 -12.30
C ARG A 48 16.53 26.19 -10.83
N VAL A 49 16.62 27.28 -10.05
CA VAL A 49 16.87 27.20 -8.60
C VAL A 49 15.67 26.59 -7.86
N ASP A 50 14.44 26.89 -8.28
CA ASP A 50 13.23 26.29 -7.73
C ASP A 50 13.15 24.79 -8.01
N ALA A 51 13.47 24.39 -9.25
CA ALA A 51 13.57 22.97 -9.61
C ALA A 51 14.64 22.26 -8.77
N LEU A 52 15.82 22.87 -8.60
CA LEU A 52 16.90 22.32 -7.77
C LEU A 52 16.46 22.16 -6.30
N ARG A 53 15.78 23.16 -5.73
CA ARG A 53 15.24 23.09 -4.38
C ARG A 53 14.22 21.97 -4.26
N GLN A 54 13.31 21.85 -5.22
CA GLN A 54 12.28 20.83 -5.22
C GLN A 54 12.89 19.42 -5.31
N ALA A 55 13.93 19.24 -6.11
CA ALA A 55 14.69 17.99 -6.16
C ALA A 55 15.31 17.64 -4.79
N HIS A 56 15.92 18.62 -4.11
CA HIS A 56 16.47 18.43 -2.77
C HIS A 56 15.41 18.02 -1.74
N LEU A 57 14.26 18.69 -1.74
CA LEU A 57 13.16 18.40 -0.83
C LEU A 57 12.53 17.03 -1.08
N THR A 58 12.35 16.67 -2.36
CA THR A 58 11.73 15.40 -2.76
C THR A 58 12.56 14.20 -2.30
N LEU A 59 13.88 14.24 -2.55
CA LEU A 59 14.78 13.18 -2.08
C LEU A 59 14.88 13.14 -0.55
N LEU A 60 15.04 14.31 0.08
CA LEU A 60 15.16 14.40 1.54
C LEU A 60 13.94 13.83 2.26
N LYS A 61 12.74 14.01 1.72
CA LYS A 61 11.50 13.49 2.30
C LYS A 61 11.55 11.97 2.51
N ILE A 62 12.14 11.23 1.57
CA ILE A 62 12.24 9.77 1.63
C ILE A 62 13.45 9.37 2.45
N THR A 63 14.61 9.96 2.17
CA THR A 63 15.87 9.54 2.78
C THR A 63 15.99 9.90 4.26
N LYS A 64 15.17 10.84 4.77
CA LYS A 64 15.04 11.09 6.21
C LYS A 64 14.69 9.85 7.04
N VAL A 65 14.14 8.81 6.41
CA VAL A 65 13.85 7.54 7.08
C VAL A 65 15.09 6.94 7.77
N TYR A 66 16.29 7.15 7.20
CA TYR A 66 17.57 6.70 7.75
C TYR A 66 18.00 7.46 9.03
N GLU A 67 17.28 8.50 9.46
CA GLU A 67 17.48 9.13 10.78
C GLU A 67 16.99 8.22 11.92
N SER A 68 16.03 7.35 11.63
CA SER A 68 15.51 6.35 12.55
C SER A 68 16.06 4.97 12.18
N GLU A 69 16.32 4.09 13.15
CA GLU A 69 16.75 2.70 12.85
C GLU A 69 15.56 1.76 12.56
N ALA A 70 14.35 2.12 12.99
CA ALA A 70 13.19 1.23 13.04
C ALA A 70 12.31 1.22 11.78
N TYR A 71 12.82 1.70 10.66
CA TYR A 71 12.02 1.88 9.45
C TYR A 71 11.74 0.60 8.66
N ASP A 72 12.59 -0.42 8.83
CA ASP A 72 12.38 -1.76 8.28
C ASP A 72 11.75 -2.71 9.31
N TYR A 73 11.50 -2.21 10.52
CA TYR A 73 11.09 -3.02 11.66
C TYR A 73 9.57 -3.34 11.60
N PRO A 74 9.16 -4.61 11.76
CA PRO A 74 7.75 -4.99 11.65
C PRO A 74 6.90 -4.30 12.72
N SER A 75 5.93 -3.49 12.29
CA SER A 75 5.04 -2.76 13.19
C SER A 75 4.00 -3.64 13.86
N GLN A 76 3.97 -4.95 13.59
CA GLN A 76 3.08 -5.95 14.21
C GLN A 76 3.75 -6.79 15.31
N ILE A 77 5.07 -6.70 15.53
CA ILE A 77 5.72 -7.50 16.58
C ILE A 77 5.68 -6.72 17.90
N GLN A 78 4.92 -7.23 18.88
CA GLN A 78 5.06 -6.82 20.29
C GLN A 78 6.21 -7.68 20.86
N GLU A 79 7.46 -7.27 20.71
CA GLU A 79 8.53 -7.99 21.39
C GLU A 79 8.41 -7.76 22.90
N SER A 80 8.30 -8.84 23.68
CA SER A 80 8.64 -8.85 25.12
C SER A 80 10.17 -8.74 25.28
N ILE A 81 10.74 -7.61 24.83
CA ILE A 81 12.19 -7.33 24.79
C ILE A 81 12.82 -7.50 26.18
N ALA A 82 12.05 -7.25 27.24
CA ALA A 82 12.48 -7.44 28.63
C ALA A 82 12.75 -8.91 29.00
N GLU A 83 11.97 -9.86 28.47
CA GLU A 83 12.11 -11.28 28.83
C GLU A 83 13.23 -11.97 28.04
N LEU A 84 13.43 -11.56 26.78
CA LEU A 84 14.38 -12.19 25.85
C LEU A 84 15.82 -11.68 26.06
N SER A 85 15.99 -10.39 26.38
CA SER A 85 17.29 -9.85 26.81
C SER A 85 17.76 -10.47 28.12
N ALA A 86 16.85 -10.77 29.05
CA ALA A 86 17.17 -11.44 30.30
C ALA A 86 17.67 -12.89 30.10
N LEU A 87 17.12 -13.60 29.11
CA LEU A 87 17.57 -14.96 28.75
C LEU A 87 18.97 -14.97 28.11
N LEU A 88 19.24 -14.01 27.21
CA LEU A 88 20.53 -13.87 26.52
C LEU A 88 21.65 -13.42 27.47
N HIS A 89 21.35 -12.56 28.44
CA HIS A 89 22.30 -12.17 29.49
C HIS A 89 22.71 -13.34 30.39
N ARG A 90 21.83 -14.32 30.61
CA ARG A 90 22.17 -15.54 31.38
C ARG A 90 23.18 -16.45 30.66
N LEU A 91 23.34 -16.32 29.34
CA LEU A 91 24.25 -17.14 28.52
C LEU A 91 25.62 -16.48 28.25
N ARG A 92 25.78 -15.16 28.47
CA ARG A 92 27.05 -14.43 28.26
C ARG A 92 27.34 -13.44 29.40
N PRO A 93 27.92 -13.88 30.54
CA PRO A 93 28.04 -13.07 31.76
C PRO A 93 29.05 -11.91 31.73
N HIS A 94 29.60 -11.51 30.57
CA HIS A 94 30.75 -10.59 30.50
C HIS A 94 30.64 -9.42 29.51
N ARG A 95 29.45 -9.07 28.99
CA ARG A 95 29.31 -7.89 28.10
C ARG A 95 28.33 -6.86 28.69
N PRO A 96 28.72 -5.57 28.82
CA PRO A 96 27.78 -4.52 29.24
C PRO A 96 26.60 -4.43 28.25
N PRO A 97 25.39 -4.05 28.70
CA PRO A 97 24.22 -3.98 27.85
C PRO A 97 24.43 -2.89 26.78
N THR A 98 24.74 -3.31 25.56
CA THR A 98 24.68 -2.43 24.39
C THR A 98 23.22 -2.10 24.09
N PRO A 99 22.88 -0.84 23.76
CA PRO A 99 21.51 -0.49 23.40
C PRO A 99 21.03 -1.39 22.25
N ALA A 100 19.88 -2.02 22.43
CA ALA A 100 19.35 -2.96 21.45
C ALA A 100 18.89 -2.20 20.19
N HIS A 101 19.60 -2.41 19.09
CA HIS A 101 19.24 -1.88 17.79
C HIS A 101 17.90 -2.46 17.31
N LYS A 102 17.10 -1.60 16.70
CA LYS A 102 15.74 -1.91 16.25
C LYS A 102 15.67 -2.02 14.73
N THR A 103 16.50 -2.87 14.13
CA THR A 103 16.42 -3.19 12.69
C THR A 103 15.85 -4.59 12.49
N LEU A 104 15.28 -4.85 11.31
CA LEU A 104 14.76 -6.18 10.96
C LEU A 104 15.83 -7.28 11.06
N PRO A 105 17.07 -7.11 10.55
CA PRO A 105 18.13 -8.10 10.73
C PRO A 105 18.42 -8.45 12.20
N HIS A 106 18.42 -7.45 13.09
CA HIS A 106 18.58 -7.69 14.52
C HIS A 106 17.41 -8.50 15.10
N ALA A 107 16.18 -8.24 14.69
CA ALA A 107 15.00 -8.98 15.14
C ALA A 107 15.06 -10.45 14.73
N LEU A 108 15.40 -10.72 13.47
CA LEU A 108 15.56 -12.08 12.94
C LEU A 108 16.66 -12.84 13.67
N GLY A 109 17.81 -12.20 13.89
CA GLY A 109 18.91 -12.79 14.65
C GLY A 109 18.51 -13.15 16.09
N ARG A 110 17.81 -12.25 16.80
CA ARG A 110 17.31 -12.51 18.16
C ARG A 110 16.29 -13.64 18.21
N ALA A 111 15.32 -13.65 17.29
CA ALA A 111 14.30 -14.68 17.23
C ALA A 111 14.91 -16.07 16.97
N ALA A 112 15.83 -16.17 16.02
CA ALA A 112 16.53 -17.41 15.70
C ALA A 112 17.41 -17.90 16.87
N ALA A 113 18.16 -16.99 17.51
CA ALA A 113 18.97 -17.34 18.68
C ALA A 113 18.12 -17.83 19.86
N SER A 114 16.97 -17.19 20.11
CA SER A 114 16.03 -17.62 21.14
C SER A 114 15.44 -18.99 20.84
N ALA A 115 15.04 -19.23 19.60
CA ALA A 115 14.51 -20.53 19.18
C ALA A 115 15.57 -21.63 19.32
N ALA A 116 16.82 -21.37 18.91
CA ALA A 116 17.94 -22.29 19.08
C ALA A 116 18.18 -22.65 20.56
N ALA A 117 18.15 -21.65 21.46
CA ALA A 117 18.35 -21.86 22.89
C ALA A 117 17.23 -22.70 23.53
N VAL A 118 15.97 -22.48 23.13
CA VAL A 118 14.82 -23.26 23.61
C VAL A 118 14.96 -24.73 23.21
N LEU A 119 15.28 -24.99 21.94
CA LEU A 119 15.45 -26.33 21.40
C LEU A 119 16.61 -27.09 22.08
N GLN A 120 17.73 -26.40 22.32
CA GLN A 120 18.88 -26.95 23.05
C GLN A 120 18.54 -27.27 24.52
N ALA A 121 17.74 -26.44 25.19
CA ALA A 121 17.35 -26.66 26.57
C ALA A 121 16.37 -27.85 26.74
N THR A 122 15.53 -28.12 25.75
CA THR A 122 14.55 -29.22 25.78
C THR A 122 15.13 -30.61 25.51
N ALA A 123 16.35 -30.70 24.95
CA ALA A 123 16.95 -31.98 24.57
C ALA A 123 18.45 -32.08 24.93
N PRO A 124 18.82 -32.03 26.24
CA PRO A 124 20.23 -32.02 26.67
C PRO A 124 21.00 -33.34 26.38
N ASN A 125 20.29 -34.45 26.13
CA ASN A 125 20.87 -35.77 25.89
C ASN A 125 20.62 -36.32 24.47
N ALA A 126 19.91 -35.58 23.61
CA ALA A 126 19.81 -35.93 22.19
C ALA A 126 21.08 -35.43 21.50
N GLN A 127 21.71 -36.27 20.68
CA GLN A 127 22.72 -35.78 19.73
C GLN A 127 22.08 -34.62 18.97
N GLY A 128 22.67 -33.43 19.10
CA GLY A 128 21.96 -32.14 19.05
C GLY A 128 20.92 -32.01 17.94
N GLU A 129 19.76 -31.49 18.30
CA GLU A 129 18.69 -31.26 17.33
C GLU A 129 19.22 -30.42 16.14
N PRO A 130 19.18 -30.94 14.90
CA PRO A 130 19.83 -30.31 13.76
C PRO A 130 19.26 -28.91 13.47
N LEU A 131 17.97 -28.72 13.76
CA LEU A 131 17.31 -27.43 13.63
C LEU A 131 17.86 -26.38 14.61
N GLY A 132 18.19 -26.77 15.84
CA GLY A 132 18.80 -25.85 16.83
C GLY A 132 20.17 -25.35 16.39
N SER A 133 20.99 -26.23 15.78
CA SER A 133 22.28 -25.85 15.19
C SER A 133 22.10 -24.91 13.99
N ALA A 134 21.20 -25.24 13.08
CA ALA A 134 20.88 -24.42 11.90
C ALA A 134 20.38 -23.02 12.28
N LEU A 135 19.47 -22.92 13.27
CA LEU A 135 19.02 -21.64 13.79
C LEU A 135 20.15 -20.83 14.43
N GLY A 136 21.12 -21.49 15.06
CA GLY A 136 22.32 -20.86 15.61
C GLY A 136 23.23 -20.26 14.52
N VAL A 137 23.45 -20.98 13.42
CA VAL A 137 24.21 -20.48 12.26
C VAL A 137 23.50 -19.29 11.61
N TYR A 138 22.20 -19.42 11.36
CA TYR A 138 21.38 -18.33 10.80
C TYR A 138 21.40 -17.08 11.69
N ALA A 139 21.28 -17.24 13.01
CA ALA A 139 21.34 -16.13 13.95
C ALA A 139 22.68 -15.36 13.87
N GLN A 140 23.80 -16.08 13.77
CA GLN A 140 25.13 -15.48 13.64
C GLN A 140 25.32 -14.74 12.31
N GLY A 141 24.83 -15.31 11.21
CA GLY A 141 24.80 -14.64 9.90
C GLY A 141 24.02 -13.34 9.97
N MET A 142 22.82 -13.36 10.57
CA MET A 142 21.99 -12.18 10.73
C MET A 142 22.60 -11.12 11.66
N GLU A 143 23.34 -11.49 12.70
CA GLU A 143 24.07 -10.53 13.57
C GLU A 143 25.10 -9.70 12.78
N LYS A 144 25.82 -10.34 11.84
CA LYS A 144 26.79 -9.66 10.96
C LYS A 144 26.10 -8.74 9.95
N VAL A 145 25.00 -9.20 9.32
CA VAL A 145 24.19 -8.36 8.42
C VAL A 145 23.63 -7.16 9.17
N ALA A 146 23.20 -7.37 10.41
CA ALA A 146 22.64 -6.34 11.26
C ALA A 146 23.66 -5.26 11.66
N ALA A 147 24.90 -5.65 11.96
CA ALA A 147 25.98 -4.70 12.22
C ALA A 147 26.29 -3.83 10.99
N ALA A 148 26.40 -4.45 9.80
CA ALA A 148 26.61 -3.72 8.56
C ALA A 148 25.47 -2.74 8.24
N ARG A 149 24.24 -3.06 8.64
CA ARG A 149 23.09 -2.15 8.50
C ARG A 149 23.23 -0.89 9.36
N VAL A 150 23.68 -1.04 10.60
CA VAL A 150 23.91 0.11 11.50
C VAL A 150 25.02 1.01 10.96
N GLU A 151 26.08 0.42 10.39
CA GLU A 151 27.16 1.16 9.74
C GLU A 151 26.67 1.92 8.50
N GLN A 152 25.83 1.28 7.67
CA GLN A 152 25.17 1.94 6.54
C GLN A 152 24.37 3.16 6.98
N ASP A 153 23.50 3.00 7.97
CA ASP A 153 22.64 4.09 8.46
C ASP A 153 23.48 5.23 9.07
N ALA A 154 24.58 4.91 9.75
CA ALA A 154 25.53 5.92 10.25
C ALA A 154 26.22 6.67 9.10
N ALA A 155 26.71 5.97 8.07
CA ALA A 155 27.35 6.57 6.91
C ALA A 155 26.39 7.46 6.11
N ILE A 156 25.14 7.02 5.89
CA ILE A 156 24.11 7.80 5.19
C ILE A 156 23.77 9.07 5.97
N ARG A 157 23.60 8.97 7.30
CA ARG A 157 23.33 10.14 8.15
C ARG A 157 24.44 11.17 8.06
N LEU A 158 25.69 10.74 8.24
CA LEU A 158 26.84 11.63 8.31
C LEU A 158 27.23 12.23 6.95
N ASN A 159 27.30 11.41 5.91
CA ASN A 159 27.92 11.80 4.63
C ASN A 159 26.91 12.27 3.58
N TYR A 160 25.63 11.95 3.74
CA TYR A 160 24.57 12.36 2.83
C TYR A 160 23.55 13.28 3.50
N LEU A 161 22.83 12.82 4.54
CA LEU A 161 21.68 13.56 5.08
C LEU A 161 22.07 14.92 5.66
N HIS A 162 23.09 14.96 6.53
CA HIS A 162 23.54 16.22 7.13
C HIS A 162 24.02 17.23 6.08
N PRO A 163 24.95 16.89 5.16
CA PRO A 163 25.39 17.83 4.11
C PRO A 163 24.28 18.24 3.13
N TRP A 164 23.35 17.33 2.80
CA TRP A 164 22.21 17.62 1.94
C TRP A 164 21.25 18.63 2.58
N GLN A 165 20.94 18.46 3.87
CA GLN A 165 20.16 19.44 4.65
C GLN A 165 20.90 20.77 4.80
N GLN A 166 22.22 20.74 5.00
CA GLN A 166 23.05 21.94 5.10
C GLN A 166 23.01 22.75 3.79
N THR A 167 23.11 22.11 2.63
CA THR A 167 22.99 22.78 1.31
C THR A 167 21.63 23.47 1.17
N LEU A 168 20.56 22.84 1.63
CA LEU A 168 19.20 23.38 1.60
C LEU A 168 19.05 24.64 2.49
N THR A 169 19.58 24.56 3.72
CA THR A 169 19.45 25.62 4.74
C THR A 169 20.44 26.77 4.58
N THR A 170 21.57 26.55 3.89
CA THR A 170 22.60 27.58 3.69
C THR A 170 22.55 28.15 2.28
N SER A 171 23.09 27.44 1.28
CA SER A 171 23.27 27.97 -0.08
C SER A 171 21.94 28.27 -0.79
N ILE A 172 20.99 27.34 -0.76
CA ILE A 172 19.69 27.53 -1.43
C ILE A 172 18.88 28.63 -0.71
N THR A 173 18.88 28.63 0.62
CA THR A 173 18.16 29.66 1.41
C THR A 173 18.72 31.06 1.18
N VAL A 174 20.04 31.22 1.03
CA VAL A 174 20.66 32.50 0.68
C VAL A 174 20.19 33.00 -0.68
N ALA A 175 20.14 32.14 -1.70
CA ALA A 175 19.62 32.51 -3.02
C ALA A 175 18.12 32.89 -2.97
N LEU A 176 17.30 32.18 -2.18
CA LEU A 176 15.89 32.53 -1.98
C LEU A 176 15.69 33.88 -1.29
N LYS A 177 16.53 34.22 -0.31
CA LYS A 177 16.51 35.54 0.34
C LYS A 177 16.86 36.65 -0.66
N ALA A 178 17.87 36.44 -1.51
CA ALA A 178 18.23 37.39 -2.56
C ALA A 178 17.09 37.60 -3.57
N ARG A 179 16.41 36.53 -3.98
CA ARG A 179 15.21 36.63 -4.85
C ARG A 179 14.07 37.41 -4.19
N GLN A 180 13.82 37.17 -2.90
CA GLN A 180 12.83 37.93 -2.16
C GLN A 180 13.20 39.42 -2.07
N ALA A 181 14.48 39.75 -1.95
CA ALA A 181 14.96 41.13 -1.96
C ALA A 181 14.71 41.81 -3.32
N VAL A 182 14.97 41.12 -4.44
CA VAL A 182 14.64 41.60 -5.80
C VAL A 182 13.15 41.85 -5.97
N ARG A 183 12.31 40.90 -5.51
CA ARG A 183 10.86 41.07 -5.56
C ARG A 183 10.40 42.29 -4.77
N THR A 184 11.03 42.53 -3.62
CA THR A 184 10.71 43.68 -2.77
C THR A 184 11.14 44.98 -3.42
N SER A 185 12.36 45.08 -3.97
CA SER A 185 12.84 46.29 -4.66
C SER A 185 12.06 46.58 -5.95
N ARG A 186 11.60 45.56 -6.66
CA ARG A 186 10.73 45.74 -7.82
C ARG A 186 9.39 46.38 -7.42
N LEU A 187 8.78 45.92 -6.32
CA LEU A 187 7.56 46.54 -5.77
C LEU A 187 7.80 47.97 -5.25
N GLU A 188 8.98 48.23 -4.67
CA GLU A 188 9.37 49.59 -4.24
C GLU A 188 9.49 50.54 -5.42
N LEU A 189 10.13 50.11 -6.52
CA LEU A 189 10.23 50.89 -7.76
C LEU A 189 8.86 51.20 -8.35
N ASP A 190 7.96 50.21 -8.41
CA ASP A 190 6.60 50.43 -8.93
C ASP A 190 5.79 51.38 -8.04
N GLY A 191 5.96 51.30 -6.72
CA GLY A 191 5.40 52.25 -5.78
C GLY A 191 5.96 53.68 -5.94
N ALA A 192 7.27 53.81 -6.17
CA ALA A 192 7.93 55.09 -6.42
C ALA A 192 7.47 55.71 -7.74
N LYS A 193 7.36 54.92 -8.82
CA LYS A 193 6.82 55.35 -10.12
C LYS A 193 5.38 55.86 -10.00
N GLN A 194 4.52 55.15 -9.25
CA GLN A 194 3.15 55.62 -8.96
C GLN A 194 3.13 56.91 -8.14
N THR A 195 4.05 57.06 -7.19
CA THR A 195 4.16 58.28 -6.37
C THR A 195 4.59 59.47 -7.22
N LEU A 196 5.55 59.28 -8.12
CA LEU A 196 5.98 60.29 -9.09
C LEU A 196 4.84 60.70 -10.03
N LYS A 197 4.05 59.75 -10.53
CA LYS A 197 2.88 60.01 -11.39
C LYS A 197 1.84 60.91 -10.73
N ASN A 198 1.71 60.83 -9.41
CA ASN A 198 0.73 61.58 -8.62
C ASN A 198 1.32 62.78 -7.85
N ALA A 199 2.61 63.08 -8.02
CA ALA A 199 3.29 64.12 -7.27
C ALA A 199 2.93 65.53 -7.78
N SER A 200 2.67 66.45 -6.85
CA SER A 200 2.52 67.88 -7.17
C SER A 200 3.86 68.50 -7.59
N ALA A 201 3.86 69.59 -8.37
CA ALA A 201 5.06 70.28 -8.86
C ALA A 201 6.12 70.57 -7.78
N ALA A 202 5.71 70.93 -6.55
CA ALA A 202 6.63 71.19 -5.43
C ALA A 202 7.37 69.95 -4.88
N LYS A 203 6.84 68.74 -5.12
CA LYS A 203 7.41 67.46 -4.65
C LYS A 203 7.94 66.60 -5.79
N GLN A 204 7.86 67.09 -7.02
CA GLN A 204 8.17 66.34 -8.22
C GLN A 204 9.65 65.95 -8.30
N GLU A 205 10.55 66.86 -7.91
CA GLU A 205 11.99 66.59 -7.91
C GLU A 205 12.39 65.54 -6.86
N HIS A 206 11.79 65.58 -5.67
CA HIS A 206 12.01 64.57 -4.64
C HIS A 206 11.51 63.19 -5.10
N ALA A 207 10.33 63.13 -5.74
CA ALA A 207 9.78 61.88 -6.25
C ALA A 207 10.63 61.30 -7.40
N ARG A 208 11.27 62.15 -8.21
CA ARG A 208 12.23 61.70 -9.24
C ARG A 208 13.45 61.03 -8.63
N LEU A 209 14.05 61.68 -7.63
CA LEU A 209 15.20 61.12 -6.92
C LEU A 209 14.84 59.81 -6.20
N GLU A 210 13.61 59.66 -5.69
CA GLU A 210 13.14 58.41 -5.09
C GLU A 210 13.00 57.27 -6.12
N VAL A 211 12.59 57.57 -7.36
CA VAL A 211 12.57 56.60 -8.47
C VAL A 211 13.98 56.20 -8.86
N GLU A 212 14.90 57.16 -9.07
CA GLU A 212 16.30 56.89 -9.42
C GLU A 212 16.97 55.98 -8.38
N ASN A 213 16.84 56.31 -7.09
CA ASN A 213 17.36 55.47 -6.01
C ASN A 213 16.75 54.05 -6.01
N ALA A 214 15.46 53.89 -6.34
CA ALA A 214 14.81 52.59 -6.40
C ALA A 214 15.22 51.78 -7.64
N GLU A 215 15.56 52.43 -8.75
CA GLU A 215 16.10 51.80 -9.95
C GLU A 215 17.50 51.24 -9.68
N ASP A 216 18.39 52.04 -9.10
CA ASP A 216 19.73 51.61 -8.70
C ASP A 216 19.69 50.42 -7.72
N ASP A 217 18.81 50.49 -6.71
CA ASP A 217 18.60 49.41 -5.74
C ASP A 217 18.13 48.10 -6.41
N LEU A 218 17.26 48.20 -7.43
CA LEU A 218 16.77 47.03 -8.17
C LEU A 218 17.89 46.42 -9.02
N VAL A 219 18.69 47.23 -9.70
CA VAL A 219 19.84 46.76 -10.49
C VAL A 219 20.83 46.04 -9.57
N GLN A 220 21.22 46.66 -8.46
CA GLN A 220 22.16 46.05 -7.52
C GLN A 220 21.63 44.72 -6.94
N LYS A 221 20.36 44.68 -6.51
CA LYS A 221 19.77 43.46 -5.94
C LYS A 221 19.62 42.35 -6.99
N THR A 222 19.32 42.69 -8.25
CA THR A 222 19.23 41.68 -9.33
C THR A 222 20.59 41.09 -9.66
N GLU A 223 21.65 41.90 -9.77
CA GLU A 223 23.02 41.41 -9.98
C GLU A 223 23.49 40.46 -8.86
N VAL A 224 23.26 40.85 -7.59
CA VAL A 224 23.60 40.00 -6.44
C VAL A 224 22.81 38.69 -6.47
N ALA A 225 21.52 38.74 -6.80
CA ALA A 225 20.68 37.54 -6.88
C ALA A 225 21.13 36.61 -8.02
N ILE A 226 21.48 37.14 -9.20
CA ILE A 226 22.02 36.35 -10.32
C ILE A 226 23.29 35.62 -9.89
N ALA A 227 24.26 36.34 -9.31
CA ALA A 227 25.52 35.75 -8.85
C ALA A 227 25.30 34.63 -7.82
N LEU A 228 24.38 34.81 -6.87
CA LEU A 228 24.04 33.80 -5.87
C LEU A 228 23.32 32.58 -6.45
N MET A 229 22.36 32.79 -7.36
CA MET A 229 21.65 31.70 -8.04
C MET A 229 22.59 30.87 -8.91
N GLU A 230 23.49 31.50 -9.66
CA GLU A 230 24.50 30.79 -10.43
C GLU A 230 25.46 29.98 -9.54
N LYS A 231 25.89 30.57 -8.41
CA LYS A 231 26.75 29.89 -7.45
C LYS A 231 26.09 28.62 -6.90
N VAL A 232 24.78 28.67 -6.63
CA VAL A 232 24.01 27.50 -6.18
C VAL A 232 23.93 26.44 -7.27
N LEU A 233 23.65 26.84 -8.52
CA LEU A 233 23.51 25.90 -9.64
C LEU A 233 24.84 25.24 -10.06
N LYS A 234 25.96 25.95 -9.88
CA LYS A 234 27.31 25.46 -10.19
C LYS A 234 27.96 24.67 -9.03
N ASN A 235 27.25 24.50 -7.90
CA ASN A 235 27.78 23.78 -6.75
C ASN A 235 27.85 22.26 -7.01
N PRO A 236 29.04 21.63 -6.98
CA PRO A 236 29.17 20.19 -7.23
C PRO A 236 28.83 19.31 -6.01
N GLU A 237 28.72 19.89 -4.81
CA GLU A 237 28.55 19.15 -3.55
C GLU A 237 27.33 18.21 -3.52
N PRO A 238 26.13 18.58 -4.02
CA PRO A 238 24.99 17.65 -4.07
C PRO A 238 25.30 16.36 -4.82
N ILE A 239 26.07 16.43 -5.91
CA ILE A 239 26.44 15.25 -6.70
C ILE A 239 27.37 14.34 -5.87
N LYS A 240 28.31 14.92 -5.13
CA LYS A 240 29.18 14.15 -4.21
C LYS A 240 28.38 13.48 -3.10
N HIS A 241 27.42 14.19 -2.50
CA HIS A 241 26.58 13.60 -1.46
C HIS A 241 25.72 12.45 -2.00
N LEU A 242 25.17 12.57 -3.21
CA LEU A 242 24.46 11.46 -3.86
C LEU A 242 25.37 10.25 -4.11
N ASN A 243 26.64 10.47 -4.45
CA ASN A 243 27.62 9.40 -4.56
C ASN A 243 27.84 8.70 -3.21
N GLU A 244 28.00 9.45 -2.12
CA GLU A 244 28.15 8.87 -0.78
C GLU A 244 26.93 8.05 -0.34
N LEU A 245 25.70 8.47 -0.71
CA LEU A 245 24.49 7.66 -0.49
C LEU A 245 24.57 6.31 -1.24
N ALA A 246 24.88 6.33 -2.53
CA ALA A 246 24.98 5.13 -3.35
C ALA A 246 26.10 4.20 -2.85
N LYS A 247 27.24 4.77 -2.46
CA LYS A 247 28.39 4.05 -1.91
C LYS A 247 28.05 3.35 -0.59
N ALA A 248 27.39 4.03 0.35
CA ALA A 248 26.98 3.42 1.61
C ALA A 248 26.00 2.24 1.38
N GLN A 249 25.05 2.39 0.45
CA GLN A 249 24.13 1.33 0.06
C GLN A 249 24.86 0.13 -0.57
N LEU A 250 25.79 0.40 -1.50
CA LEU A 250 26.57 -0.63 -2.17
C LEU A 250 27.38 -1.47 -1.19
N ILE A 251 28.09 -0.82 -0.25
CA ILE A 251 28.90 -1.50 0.77
C ILE A 251 28.04 -2.45 1.59
N TYR A 252 26.86 -1.99 2.05
CA TYR A 252 25.93 -2.84 2.80
C TYR A 252 25.47 -4.05 1.98
N PHE A 253 24.97 -3.83 0.75
CA PHE A 253 24.43 -4.93 -0.05
C PHE A 253 25.51 -5.97 -0.41
N ALA A 254 26.74 -5.53 -0.68
CA ALA A 254 27.86 -6.43 -0.93
C ALA A 254 28.20 -7.27 0.31
N HIS A 255 28.35 -6.63 1.48
CA HIS A 255 28.64 -7.33 2.73
C HIS A 255 27.52 -8.29 3.15
N ALA A 256 26.26 -7.88 2.97
CA ALA A 256 25.10 -8.71 3.26
C ALA A 256 25.03 -9.94 2.34
N ALA A 257 25.28 -9.78 1.04
CA ALA A 257 25.30 -10.87 0.08
C ALA A 257 26.41 -11.89 0.40
N GLU A 258 27.62 -11.42 0.68
CA GLU A 258 28.74 -12.29 1.07
C GLU A 258 28.42 -13.06 2.37
N THR A 259 27.91 -12.37 3.39
CA THR A 259 27.56 -12.98 4.67
C THR A 259 26.46 -14.05 4.52
N LEU A 260 25.39 -13.74 3.77
CA LEU A 260 24.29 -14.67 3.56
C LEU A 260 24.69 -15.86 2.68
N SER A 261 25.59 -15.67 1.70
CA SER A 261 26.15 -16.76 0.91
C SER A 261 26.92 -17.75 1.77
N ASN A 262 27.77 -17.25 2.68
CA ASN A 262 28.49 -18.10 3.64
C ASN A 262 27.53 -18.83 4.60
N THR A 263 26.53 -18.10 5.10
CA THR A 263 25.51 -18.67 6.00
C THR A 263 24.71 -19.77 5.30
N GLN A 264 24.33 -19.60 4.03
CA GLN A 264 23.63 -20.61 3.24
C GLN A 264 24.49 -21.87 3.07
N ALA A 265 25.78 -21.72 2.73
CA ALA A 265 26.67 -22.87 2.56
C ALA A 265 26.79 -23.71 3.84
N GLU A 266 26.93 -23.06 5.00
CA GLU A 266 26.94 -23.75 6.30
C GLU A 266 25.60 -24.46 6.59
N LEU A 267 24.46 -23.87 6.21
CA LEU A 267 23.14 -24.49 6.38
C LEU A 267 22.93 -25.69 5.47
N GLU A 268 23.44 -25.66 4.24
CA GLU A 268 23.40 -26.80 3.31
C GLU A 268 24.21 -27.98 3.84
N GLU A 269 25.39 -27.74 4.40
CA GLU A 269 26.21 -28.78 5.05
C GLU A 269 25.48 -29.43 6.24
N LEU A 270 24.84 -28.61 7.09
CA LEU A 270 24.02 -29.11 8.20
C LEU A 270 22.80 -29.90 7.71
N SER A 271 22.16 -29.47 6.61
CA SER A 271 21.03 -30.18 6.00
C SER A 271 21.43 -31.56 5.50
N MET A 272 22.55 -31.66 4.77
CA MET A 272 23.07 -32.94 4.27
C MET A 272 23.40 -33.89 5.44
N THR A 273 24.07 -33.38 6.47
CA THR A 273 24.40 -34.17 7.67
C THR A 273 23.14 -34.69 8.38
N ALA A 274 22.10 -33.88 8.48
CA ALA A 274 20.82 -34.27 9.09
C ALA A 274 20.08 -35.34 8.25
N GLU A 275 20.09 -35.21 6.92
CA GLU A 275 19.52 -36.22 6.02
C GLU A 275 20.25 -37.57 6.14
N GLU A 276 21.59 -37.56 6.21
CA GLU A 276 22.39 -38.77 6.40
C GLU A 276 22.08 -39.47 7.72
N GLN A 277 21.96 -38.71 8.82
CA GLN A 277 21.58 -39.25 10.14
C GLN A 277 20.18 -39.88 10.11
N SER A 278 19.22 -39.25 9.41
CA SER A 278 17.85 -39.76 9.26
C SER A 278 17.77 -41.07 8.47
N ARG A 279 18.73 -41.31 7.55
CA ARG A 279 18.82 -42.53 6.72
C ARG A 279 19.48 -43.71 7.44
N SER A 280 20.03 -43.52 8.63
CA SER A 280 20.70 -44.59 9.38
C SER A 280 19.70 -45.65 9.91
N PRO A 281 20.04 -46.96 9.88
CA PRO A 281 19.08 -48.06 10.01
C PRO A 281 18.46 -48.25 11.41
N VAL A 282 18.86 -47.48 12.42
CA VAL A 282 18.38 -47.63 13.82
C VAL A 282 16.89 -47.29 13.96
N HIS A 283 16.33 -46.41 13.11
CA HIS A 283 14.89 -46.05 13.14
C HIS A 283 13.97 -46.99 12.34
N SER A 284 14.53 -47.95 11.58
CA SER A 284 13.76 -48.81 10.67
C SER A 284 13.04 -49.98 11.36
N GLN A 285 13.47 -50.39 12.56
CA GLN A 285 12.87 -51.52 13.28
C GLN A 285 11.53 -51.18 13.96
N GLN A 286 11.31 -49.91 14.33
CA GLN A 286 10.11 -49.49 15.07
C GLN A 286 8.87 -49.31 14.18
N ARG A 287 9.07 -49.10 12.86
CA ARG A 287 7.99 -48.88 11.88
C ARG A 287 7.35 -50.19 11.38
N ARG A 288 7.97 -51.35 11.60
CA ARG A 288 7.46 -52.67 11.15
C ARG A 288 6.38 -53.27 12.05
N GLN A 289 6.18 -52.78 13.28
CA GLN A 289 5.19 -53.35 14.22
C GLN A 289 3.79 -52.71 14.13
N MET A 290 3.61 -51.57 13.44
CA MET A 290 2.32 -50.87 13.34
C MET A 290 1.53 -51.20 12.05
N SER A 291 2.13 -51.95 11.12
CA SER A 291 1.58 -52.20 9.76
C SER A 291 0.59 -53.37 9.69
N SER A 292 0.43 -54.16 10.74
CA SER A 292 -0.33 -55.42 10.72
C SER A 292 -1.83 -55.27 10.98
N ASP A 293 -2.30 -54.14 11.51
CA ASP A 293 -3.71 -53.97 11.91
C ASP A 293 -4.57 -53.23 10.87
N GLU A 294 -3.96 -52.58 9.88
CA GLU A 294 -4.66 -51.72 8.91
C GLU A 294 -5.20 -52.49 7.69
N SER A 295 -4.72 -53.72 7.44
CA SER A 295 -5.10 -54.51 6.26
C SER A 295 -6.50 -55.13 6.32
N ILE A 296 -7.14 -55.16 7.50
CA ILE A 296 -8.44 -55.83 7.70
C ILE A 296 -9.63 -54.91 7.36
N TYR A 297 -9.44 -53.59 7.38
CA TYR A 297 -10.53 -52.62 7.17
C TYR A 297 -10.75 -52.22 5.70
N GLU A 298 -9.78 -52.41 4.80
CA GLU A 298 -9.89 -51.98 3.39
C GLU A 298 -10.59 -53.00 2.48
N GLU A 299 -10.60 -54.29 2.84
CA GLU A 299 -11.15 -55.35 2.00
C GLU A 299 -12.69 -55.36 1.91
N VAL A 300 -13.38 -54.82 2.93
CA VAL A 300 -14.85 -54.78 2.98
C VAL A 300 -15.44 -53.68 2.07
N ARG A 301 -14.66 -52.64 1.73
CA ARG A 301 -15.15 -51.47 0.99
C ARG A 301 -15.22 -51.69 -0.53
N LYS A 302 -14.45 -52.64 -1.08
CA LYS A 302 -14.38 -52.90 -2.52
C LYS A 302 -15.51 -53.77 -3.07
N MET A 303 -16.28 -54.45 -2.22
CA MET A 303 -17.31 -55.42 -2.67
C MET A 303 -18.69 -54.82 -3.01
N LYS A 304 -18.94 -53.51 -2.82
CA LYS A 304 -20.30 -52.92 -2.91
C LYS A 304 -20.56 -51.99 -4.11
N ARG A 305 -19.63 -51.89 -5.07
CA ARG A 305 -19.74 -51.02 -6.26
C ARG A 305 -19.71 -51.79 -7.59
N ARG A 306 -20.62 -52.75 -7.74
CA ARG A 306 -20.95 -53.35 -9.06
C ARG A 306 -22.44 -53.65 -9.15
N LYS A 307 -23.25 -52.65 -9.50
CA LYS A 307 -24.55 -52.84 -10.20
C LYS A 307 -25.12 -51.50 -10.67
N GLY A 308 -25.46 -51.41 -11.95
CA GLY A 308 -26.29 -50.35 -12.52
C GLY A 308 -25.61 -49.55 -13.63
N ASN A 309 -25.74 -50.03 -14.86
CA ASN A 309 -25.63 -49.24 -16.09
C ASN A 309 -27.00 -49.34 -16.79
N ASP A 310 -27.52 -48.22 -17.30
CA ASP A 310 -28.12 -48.12 -18.65
C ASP A 310 -28.75 -46.74 -18.92
N GLY A 311 -28.24 -46.09 -19.99
CA GLY A 311 -28.98 -45.28 -20.97
C GLY A 311 -29.36 -43.82 -20.66
N LEU A 312 -28.74 -42.84 -21.36
CA LEU A 312 -29.37 -41.91 -22.35
C LEU A 312 -28.32 -40.90 -22.94
N PRO A 313 -28.66 -39.98 -23.89
CA PRO A 313 -28.18 -39.96 -25.26
C PRO A 313 -27.10 -38.91 -25.58
N THR A 314 -26.53 -39.06 -26.78
CA THR A 314 -25.46 -38.29 -27.40
C THR A 314 -25.84 -36.87 -27.80
N SER A 315 -24.98 -35.90 -27.48
CA SER A 315 -24.90 -34.58 -28.14
C SER A 315 -23.45 -34.31 -28.55
N SER A 316 -23.29 -33.99 -29.82
CA SER A 316 -22.08 -33.86 -30.63
C SER A 316 -21.04 -32.88 -30.07
N LYS A 317 -19.83 -33.38 -29.83
CA LYS A 317 -18.59 -32.57 -29.84
C LYS A 317 -17.58 -33.23 -30.79
N GLU A 318 -16.99 -32.39 -31.63
CA GLU A 318 -16.07 -32.74 -32.70
C GLU A 318 -14.99 -33.71 -32.22
N SER A 319 -14.99 -34.91 -32.82
CA SER A 319 -14.03 -35.95 -32.53
C SER A 319 -12.67 -35.58 -33.10
N PHE A 320 -11.67 -35.42 -32.24
CA PHE A 320 -10.26 -35.45 -32.64
C PHE A 320 -10.01 -36.77 -33.37
N SER A 321 -9.71 -36.69 -34.67
CA SER A 321 -9.48 -37.87 -35.49
C SER A 321 -8.08 -38.39 -35.24
N LEU A 322 -7.97 -39.55 -34.57
CA LEU A 322 -6.73 -40.30 -34.39
C LEU A 322 -6.22 -40.96 -35.67
N LYS A 323 -6.90 -40.78 -36.81
CA LYS A 323 -6.51 -41.36 -38.11
C LYS A 323 -5.06 -41.05 -38.52
N PRO A 324 -4.51 -39.84 -38.32
CA PRO A 324 -3.11 -39.58 -38.65
C PRO A 324 -2.12 -40.37 -37.78
N LEU A 325 -2.55 -40.78 -36.58
CA LEU A 325 -1.76 -41.58 -35.63
C LEU A 325 -1.89 -43.08 -35.95
N LEU A 326 -3.06 -43.51 -36.44
CA LEU A 326 -3.30 -44.88 -36.93
C LEU A 326 -2.61 -45.15 -38.26
N ASP A 327 -2.62 -44.20 -39.20
CA ASP A 327 -1.91 -44.31 -40.49
C ASP A 327 -0.39 -44.40 -40.31
N LEU A 328 0.15 -43.96 -39.16
CA LEU A 328 1.56 -44.05 -38.81
C LEU A 328 1.96 -45.40 -38.20
N LEU A 329 0.98 -46.20 -37.76
CA LEU A 329 1.16 -47.52 -37.13
C LEU A 329 1.05 -48.67 -38.15
N ASP A 330 0.57 -48.40 -39.37
CA ASP A 330 0.37 -49.41 -40.41
C ASP A 330 1.66 -49.76 -41.18
N ASP A 331 2.75 -49.02 -40.99
CA ASP A 331 4.06 -49.32 -41.57
C ASP A 331 5.12 -49.57 -40.48
N VAL A 332 5.61 -50.82 -40.46
CA VAL A 332 6.84 -51.35 -39.81
C VAL A 332 6.68 -52.01 -38.42
N GLU A 333 7.17 -53.24 -38.37
CA GLU A 333 7.48 -54.14 -37.23
C GLU A 333 8.40 -53.51 -36.15
N THR A 334 8.04 -52.35 -35.59
CA THR A 334 8.74 -51.77 -34.44
C THR A 334 7.89 -51.87 -33.18
N PRO A 335 8.43 -52.38 -32.05
CA PRO A 335 7.75 -52.34 -30.77
C PRO A 335 7.28 -50.92 -30.44
N PHE A 336 6.08 -50.79 -29.87
CA PHE A 336 5.49 -49.49 -29.49
C PHE A 336 6.44 -48.65 -28.62
N GLU A 337 7.23 -49.29 -27.75
CA GLU A 337 8.23 -48.61 -26.92
C GLU A 337 9.33 -47.93 -27.74
N ASP A 338 9.86 -48.59 -28.79
CA ASP A 338 10.89 -48.00 -29.66
C ASP A 338 10.37 -46.81 -30.47
N SER A 339 9.08 -46.85 -30.83
CA SER A 339 8.40 -45.71 -31.43
C SER A 339 8.22 -44.58 -30.42
N VAL A 340 7.72 -44.84 -29.22
CA VAL A 340 7.55 -43.81 -28.19
C VAL A 340 8.89 -43.18 -27.82
N ASP A 341 9.95 -43.96 -27.62
CA ASP A 341 11.28 -43.45 -27.27
C ASP A 341 11.90 -42.59 -28.39
N ARG A 342 11.52 -42.83 -29.64
CA ARG A 342 11.93 -42.00 -30.78
C ARG A 342 11.28 -40.61 -30.77
N TRP A 343 9.99 -40.51 -30.42
CA TRP A 343 9.24 -39.25 -30.45
C TRP A 343 9.17 -38.55 -29.09
N LEU A 344 9.51 -39.24 -28.00
CA LEU A 344 9.45 -38.72 -26.63
C LEU A 344 10.34 -37.48 -26.43
N PRO A 345 11.59 -37.40 -26.94
CA PRO A 345 12.42 -36.21 -26.79
C PRO A 345 11.82 -34.97 -27.47
N GLU A 346 11.27 -35.14 -28.68
CA GLU A 346 10.64 -34.07 -29.45
C GLU A 346 9.34 -33.60 -28.78
N TYR A 347 8.52 -34.55 -28.31
CA TYR A 347 7.32 -34.26 -27.54
C TYR A 347 7.62 -33.52 -26.22
N LEU A 348 8.65 -33.95 -25.48
CA LEU A 348 9.06 -33.28 -24.24
C LEU A 348 9.61 -31.87 -24.51
N HIS A 349 10.32 -31.68 -25.62
CA HIS A 349 10.80 -30.37 -26.06
C HIS A 349 9.63 -29.44 -26.40
N ASP A 350 8.69 -29.88 -27.24
CA ASP A 350 7.51 -29.09 -27.63
C ASP A 350 6.63 -28.78 -26.43
N ARG A 351 6.46 -29.73 -25.52
CA ARG A 351 5.75 -29.51 -24.24
C ARG A 351 6.46 -28.46 -23.38
N ALA A 352 7.79 -28.47 -23.30
CA ALA A 352 8.54 -27.48 -22.54
C ALA A 352 8.42 -26.08 -23.15
N VAL A 353 8.54 -25.96 -24.49
CA VAL A 353 8.36 -24.70 -25.22
C VAL A 353 6.94 -24.14 -25.03
N GLN A 354 5.92 -25.00 -25.08
CA GLN A 354 4.54 -24.58 -24.85
C GLN A 354 4.32 -24.10 -23.41
N GLN A 355 4.94 -24.76 -22.42
CA GLN A 355 4.87 -24.34 -21.01
C GLN A 355 5.60 -23.02 -20.74
N GLU A 356 6.69 -22.74 -21.45
CA GLU A 356 7.40 -21.46 -21.36
C GLU A 356 6.55 -20.32 -21.93
N LYS A 357 5.83 -20.55 -23.05
CA LYS A 357 4.89 -19.58 -23.63
C LYS A 357 3.72 -19.24 -22.71
N GLU A 358 3.27 -20.19 -21.90
CA GLU A 358 2.16 -20.01 -20.95
C GLU A 358 2.61 -19.48 -19.58
N SER A 359 3.90 -19.18 -19.42
CA SER A 359 4.44 -18.64 -18.17
C SER A 359 4.35 -17.11 -18.09
N GLU A 360 3.99 -16.60 -16.91
CA GLU A 360 3.86 -15.18 -16.60
C GLU A 360 4.82 -14.79 -15.47
N LYS A 361 5.35 -13.57 -15.48
CA LYS A 361 6.20 -13.08 -14.39
C LYS A 361 5.35 -12.43 -13.31
N ASP A 362 5.60 -12.78 -12.06
CA ASP A 362 4.95 -12.14 -10.92
C ASP A 362 5.49 -10.71 -10.66
N SER A 363 4.89 -10.00 -9.70
CA SER A 363 5.31 -8.65 -9.30
C SER A 363 6.73 -8.57 -8.73
N THR A 364 7.37 -9.71 -8.45
CA THR A 364 8.75 -9.83 -7.98
C THR A 364 9.71 -10.31 -9.09
N GLY A 365 9.20 -10.53 -10.30
CA GLY A 365 9.96 -10.98 -11.46
C GLY A 365 10.14 -12.50 -11.57
N GLN A 366 9.55 -13.29 -10.67
CA GLN A 366 9.61 -14.75 -10.73
C GLN A 366 8.66 -15.32 -11.78
N LEU A 367 9.12 -16.33 -12.51
CA LEU A 367 8.37 -16.95 -13.60
C LEU A 367 7.36 -17.96 -13.02
N LEU A 368 6.07 -17.65 -13.10
CA LEU A 368 4.96 -18.51 -12.72
C LEU A 368 4.43 -19.23 -13.96
N ARG A 369 4.16 -20.53 -13.85
CA ARG A 369 3.53 -21.32 -14.92
C ARG A 369 2.25 -21.99 -14.41
N PRO A 370 1.24 -22.18 -15.28
CA PRO A 370 0.05 -22.93 -14.91
C PRO A 370 0.40 -24.40 -14.61
N LEU A 371 -0.27 -24.98 -13.61
CA LEU A 371 -0.07 -26.36 -13.21
C LEU A 371 -0.65 -27.33 -14.25
N THR A 372 0.11 -28.37 -14.61
CA THR A 372 -0.36 -29.37 -15.58
C THR A 372 -1.36 -30.34 -14.94
N ARG A 373 -2.06 -31.13 -15.77
CA ARG A 373 -3.02 -32.12 -15.29
C ARG A 373 -2.39 -33.17 -14.38
N SER A 374 -1.17 -33.61 -14.72
CA SER A 374 -0.40 -34.56 -13.90
C SER A 374 0.03 -33.93 -12.57
N ASP A 375 0.43 -32.66 -12.58
CA ASP A 375 0.86 -31.96 -11.37
C ASP A 375 -0.33 -31.75 -10.42
N ILE A 376 -1.49 -31.36 -10.94
CA ILE A 376 -2.70 -31.18 -10.12
C ILE A 376 -3.13 -32.52 -9.51
N ALA A 377 -3.07 -33.62 -10.28
CA ALA A 377 -3.39 -34.95 -9.76
C ALA A 377 -2.39 -35.39 -8.68
N SER A 378 -1.08 -35.22 -8.89
CA SER A 378 -0.07 -35.60 -7.91
C SER A 378 -0.13 -34.75 -6.65
N PHE A 379 -0.41 -33.44 -6.76
CA PHE A 379 -0.62 -32.56 -5.61
C PHE A 379 -1.87 -32.96 -4.81
N LEU A 380 -2.95 -33.36 -5.48
CA LEU A 380 -4.17 -33.80 -4.79
C LEU A 380 -3.99 -35.15 -4.09
N ASP A 381 -3.26 -36.09 -4.71
CA ASP A 381 -2.93 -37.38 -4.12
C ASP A 381 -1.98 -37.22 -2.92
N ALA A 382 -0.94 -36.39 -3.05
CA ALA A 382 -0.02 -36.07 -1.97
C ALA A 382 -0.71 -35.33 -0.80
N ALA A 383 -1.64 -34.42 -1.11
CA ALA A 383 -2.40 -33.71 -0.10
C ALA A 383 -3.34 -34.63 0.69
N GLY A 384 -3.92 -35.65 0.05
CA GLY A 384 -4.77 -36.65 0.70
C GLY A 384 -4.09 -37.42 1.84
N ALA A 385 -2.74 -37.46 1.87
CA ALA A 385 -1.96 -38.14 2.89
C ALA A 385 -1.59 -37.27 4.10
N SER A 386 -1.80 -35.94 4.05
CA SER A 386 -1.45 -35.01 5.13
C SER A 386 -2.69 -34.48 5.85
N GLY A 387 -2.81 -34.71 7.16
CA GLY A 387 -4.02 -34.46 7.95
C GLY A 387 -4.20 -33.04 8.54
N SER A 388 -3.24 -32.13 8.35
CA SER A 388 -3.34 -30.75 8.86
C SER A 388 -2.83 -29.76 7.81
N TRP A 389 -3.71 -28.85 7.38
CA TRP A 389 -3.41 -27.83 6.37
C TRP A 389 -3.57 -26.43 6.93
N SER A 390 -2.71 -25.50 6.49
CA SER A 390 -2.92 -24.08 6.73
C SER A 390 -4.13 -23.55 5.94
N VAL A 391 -4.68 -22.40 6.33
CA VAL A 391 -5.85 -21.80 5.64
C VAL A 391 -5.56 -21.53 4.16
N SER A 392 -4.36 -21.05 3.82
CA SER A 392 -3.95 -20.80 2.44
C SER A 392 -3.79 -22.11 1.64
N GLN A 393 -3.23 -23.15 2.26
CA GLN A 393 -3.12 -24.48 1.64
C GLN A 393 -4.50 -25.11 1.42
N ALA A 394 -5.41 -25.00 2.39
CA ALA A 394 -6.77 -25.52 2.27
C ALA A 394 -7.55 -24.82 1.13
N VAL A 395 -7.39 -23.50 0.99
CA VAL A 395 -7.97 -22.73 -0.12
C VAL A 395 -7.37 -23.16 -1.47
N ALA A 396 -6.04 -23.28 -1.55
CA ALA A 396 -5.36 -23.74 -2.77
C ALA A 396 -5.83 -25.15 -3.17
N LEU A 397 -5.85 -26.09 -2.23
CA LEU A 397 -6.36 -27.45 -2.46
C LEU A 397 -7.82 -27.46 -2.92
N ARG A 398 -8.66 -26.59 -2.35
CA ARG A 398 -10.05 -26.47 -2.77
C ARG A 398 -10.17 -25.99 -4.22
N LYS A 399 -9.39 -24.97 -4.60
CA LYS A 399 -9.36 -24.46 -5.98
C LYS A 399 -8.86 -25.50 -6.99
N LEU A 400 -7.85 -26.29 -6.62
CA LEU A 400 -7.35 -27.38 -7.45
C LEU A 400 -8.42 -28.49 -7.67
N LYS A 401 -9.15 -28.88 -6.62
CA LYS A 401 -10.28 -29.83 -6.72
C LYS A 401 -11.41 -29.30 -7.60
N VAL A 402 -11.75 -28.02 -7.46
CA VAL A 402 -12.78 -27.37 -8.32
C VAL A 402 -12.35 -27.34 -9.77
N GLY A 403 -11.09 -26.99 -10.06
CA GLY A 403 -10.56 -27.00 -11.42
C GLY A 403 -10.58 -28.39 -12.06
N GLN A 404 -10.34 -29.45 -11.28
CA GLN A 404 -10.45 -30.83 -11.75
C GLN A 404 -11.89 -31.20 -12.16
N GLU A 405 -12.88 -30.82 -11.35
CA GLU A 405 -14.30 -31.12 -11.62
C GLU A 405 -14.87 -30.27 -12.77
N ARG A 406 -14.52 -28.97 -12.86
CA ARG A 406 -14.90 -28.11 -14.01
C ARG A 406 -14.41 -28.71 -15.33
N ARG A 407 -13.18 -29.22 -15.37
CA ARG A 407 -12.62 -29.88 -16.56
C ARG A 407 -13.33 -31.19 -16.89
N ARG A 408 -13.69 -32.01 -15.90
CA ARG A 408 -14.47 -33.24 -16.10
C ARG A 408 -15.86 -32.95 -16.68
N ALA A 409 -16.47 -31.84 -16.27
CA ALA A 409 -17.73 -31.33 -16.81
C ALA A 409 -17.60 -30.63 -18.18
N GLY A 410 -16.38 -30.55 -18.74
CA GLY A 410 -16.14 -29.91 -20.04
C GLY A 410 -16.32 -28.39 -20.03
N TRP A 411 -16.23 -27.75 -18.86
CA TRP A 411 -16.25 -26.30 -18.70
C TRP A 411 -14.84 -25.73 -18.90
N THR A 412 -14.69 -24.84 -19.88
CA THR A 412 -13.47 -24.04 -20.08
C THR A 412 -13.53 -22.83 -19.18
N GLU A 413 -12.54 -22.67 -18.29
CA GLU A 413 -12.37 -21.42 -17.55
C GLU A 413 -12.13 -20.29 -18.56
N ASN A 414 -12.95 -19.24 -18.50
CA ASN A 414 -12.53 -17.95 -19.01
C ASN A 414 -11.33 -17.55 -18.14
N ASN A 415 -10.13 -17.66 -18.69
CA ASN A 415 -8.95 -17.05 -18.11
C ASN A 415 -9.35 -15.62 -17.75
N ILE A 416 -9.26 -15.26 -16.47
CA ILE A 416 -9.16 -13.87 -16.09
C ILE A 416 -7.78 -13.47 -16.62
N SER A 417 -7.72 -13.16 -17.92
CA SER A 417 -6.65 -12.36 -18.44
C SER A 417 -6.75 -11.07 -17.64
N THR A 418 -5.84 -10.87 -16.69
CA THR A 418 -5.33 -9.54 -16.44
C THR A 418 -4.75 -9.12 -17.78
N SER A 419 -5.58 -8.52 -18.63
CA SER A 419 -5.10 -7.79 -19.78
C SER A 419 -4.19 -6.73 -19.19
N THR A 420 -2.89 -6.97 -19.24
CA THR A 420 -1.92 -5.88 -19.28
C THR A 420 -2.47 -4.93 -20.32
N PRO A 421 -2.83 -3.67 -19.98
CA PRO A 421 -3.22 -2.74 -21.01
C PRO A 421 -2.08 -2.75 -22.04
N PRO A 422 -2.39 -2.85 -23.36
CA PRO A 422 -1.35 -2.77 -24.36
C PRO A 422 -0.54 -1.51 -24.09
N ALA A 423 0.78 -1.64 -24.17
CA ALA A 423 1.72 -0.53 -24.05
C ALA A 423 1.12 0.70 -24.73
N LEU A 424 0.92 1.76 -23.95
CA LEU A 424 0.31 3.00 -24.42
C LEU A 424 1.11 3.50 -25.62
N THR A 425 0.58 3.29 -26.82
CA THR A 425 1.01 4.03 -28.00
C THR A 425 0.72 5.50 -27.72
N GLU A 426 1.77 6.30 -27.78
CA GLU A 426 1.74 7.75 -27.62
C GLU A 426 0.71 8.35 -28.60
N LEU A 427 -0.42 8.81 -28.08
CA LEU A 427 -1.37 9.61 -28.84
C LEU A 427 -0.76 11.00 -29.01
N GLN A 428 -0.44 11.36 -30.25
CA GLN A 428 0.04 12.69 -30.59
C GLN A 428 -0.96 13.77 -30.13
N PRO A 429 -0.47 14.95 -29.70
CA PRO A 429 -1.33 16.03 -29.25
C PRO A 429 -2.06 16.64 -30.46
N SER A 430 -3.32 16.28 -30.65
CA SER A 430 -4.21 17.00 -31.55
C SER A 430 -4.77 18.24 -30.85
N ALA A 431 -4.78 19.34 -31.59
CA ALA A 431 -5.05 20.68 -31.15
C ALA A 431 -6.42 20.86 -30.46
N SER A 432 -6.45 21.84 -29.56
CA SER A 432 -7.59 22.36 -28.81
C SER A 432 -8.86 22.58 -29.65
N ALA A 433 -9.97 21.97 -29.20
CA ALA A 433 -11.34 22.37 -29.53
C ALA A 433 -12.17 22.54 -28.23
N PRO A 434 -13.22 23.39 -28.23
CA PRO A 434 -13.78 23.98 -27.01
C PRO A 434 -14.62 23.00 -26.18
N LEU A 435 -14.66 23.27 -24.87
CA LEU A 435 -15.43 22.54 -23.85
C LEU A 435 -16.94 22.45 -24.19
N PRO A 436 -17.59 21.28 -24.11
CA PRO A 436 -19.05 21.21 -24.10
C PRO A 436 -19.60 21.54 -22.70
N GLU A 437 -20.74 22.23 -22.72
CA GLU A 437 -21.43 22.81 -21.56
C GLU A 437 -21.91 21.77 -20.54
N GLN A 438 -21.89 22.18 -19.27
CA GLN A 438 -22.24 21.40 -18.06
C GLN A 438 -23.66 20.80 -18.07
N ASN A 439 -24.52 21.16 -19.03
CA ASN A 439 -25.92 20.74 -19.08
C ASN A 439 -26.13 19.32 -19.61
N SER A 440 -25.23 18.76 -20.44
CA SER A 440 -25.42 17.40 -20.98
C SER A 440 -25.23 16.30 -19.92
N ILE A 441 -24.42 16.57 -18.89
CA ILE A 441 -24.22 15.67 -17.75
C ILE A 441 -25.44 15.71 -16.81
N ILE A 442 -26.05 16.88 -16.66
CA ILE A 442 -27.26 17.08 -15.84
C ILE A 442 -28.48 16.41 -16.50
N GLU A 443 -28.67 16.57 -17.82
CA GLU A 443 -29.73 15.87 -18.56
C GLU A 443 -29.56 14.33 -18.53
N ALA A 444 -28.32 13.83 -18.60
CA ALA A 444 -28.05 12.40 -18.47
C ALA A 444 -28.40 11.86 -17.08
N LEU A 445 -28.19 12.65 -16.02
CA LEU A 445 -28.54 12.32 -14.64
C LEU A 445 -30.06 12.43 -14.37
N GLU A 446 -30.74 13.40 -14.97
CA GLU A 446 -32.20 13.59 -14.86
C GLU A 446 -33.02 12.57 -15.67
N SER A 447 -32.39 11.87 -16.62
CA SER A 447 -33.02 10.81 -17.42
C SER A 447 -33.28 9.50 -16.66
N ILE A 448 -32.72 9.34 -15.45
CA ILE A 448 -32.97 8.17 -14.58
C ILE A 448 -34.29 8.38 -13.84
N ARG A 449 -35.41 8.10 -14.52
CA ARG A 449 -36.74 8.12 -13.90
C ARG A 449 -37.06 6.78 -13.20
N THR A 450 -37.05 6.85 -11.87
CA THR A 450 -37.95 6.18 -10.89
C THR A 450 -38.52 4.80 -11.23
N THR A 451 -38.19 3.80 -10.41
CA THR A 451 -38.96 2.55 -10.24
C THR A 451 -39.74 2.61 -8.91
N PRO A 452 -40.77 1.76 -8.66
CA PRO A 452 -41.83 2.03 -7.68
C PRO A 452 -41.45 1.78 -6.21
N PHE A 453 -40.16 1.93 -5.85
CA PHE A 453 -39.69 1.84 -4.48
C PHE A 453 -38.92 3.11 -4.12
N GLU A 454 -39.64 4.09 -3.61
CA GLU A 454 -39.23 5.46 -3.27
C GLU A 454 -38.15 5.56 -2.15
N LYS A 455 -37.57 4.43 -1.71
CA LYS A 455 -36.63 4.36 -0.56
C LYS A 455 -35.37 3.52 -0.79
N LEU A 456 -35.04 3.14 -2.03
CA LEU A 456 -33.88 2.27 -2.30
C LEU A 456 -33.02 2.84 -3.44
N PHE A 457 -31.86 3.39 -3.11
CA PHE A 457 -30.85 3.80 -4.09
C PHE A 457 -29.94 2.61 -4.42
N PHE A 458 -29.96 2.15 -5.67
CA PHE A 458 -29.15 1.02 -6.15
C PHE A 458 -27.82 1.51 -6.73
N GLY A 459 -26.71 0.91 -6.29
CA GLY A 459 -25.42 0.98 -6.97
C GLY A 459 -25.09 -0.34 -7.65
N THR A 460 -25.03 -0.37 -8.98
CA THR A 460 -24.51 -1.52 -9.75
C THR A 460 -23.03 -1.32 -10.06
N SER A 461 -22.16 -2.11 -9.43
CA SER A 461 -20.85 -2.46 -9.99
C SER A 461 -20.38 -3.77 -9.36
N ALA A 462 -19.59 -4.54 -10.11
CA ALA A 462 -19.16 -5.88 -9.74
C ALA A 462 -18.09 -5.84 -8.64
N TRP A 463 -18.47 -6.18 -7.40
CA TRP A 463 -17.52 -6.38 -6.30
C TRP A 463 -17.67 -7.81 -5.79
N SER A 464 -16.88 -8.74 -6.33
CA SER A 464 -16.73 -10.06 -5.72
C SER A 464 -15.69 -9.94 -4.60
N THR A 465 -16.14 -9.78 -3.36
CA THR A 465 -15.23 -9.84 -2.21
C THR A 465 -14.56 -11.23 -2.16
N PRO A 466 -13.36 -11.38 -1.58
CA PRO A 466 -12.72 -12.69 -1.43
C PRO A 466 -13.62 -13.73 -0.75
N TRP A 467 -14.51 -13.27 0.15
CA TRP A 467 -15.51 -14.11 0.80
C TRP A 467 -16.64 -14.55 -0.16
N MET A 468 -17.13 -13.64 -1.01
CA MET A 468 -18.11 -13.97 -2.04
C MET A 468 -17.52 -14.92 -3.09
N SER A 469 -16.26 -14.73 -3.47
CA SER A 469 -15.53 -15.66 -4.33
C SER A 469 -15.40 -17.04 -3.68
N LEU A 470 -14.99 -17.11 -2.41
CA LEU A 470 -14.88 -18.39 -1.70
C LEU A 470 -16.24 -19.11 -1.58
N MET A 471 -17.31 -18.36 -1.27
CA MET A 471 -18.65 -18.92 -1.19
C MET A 471 -19.17 -19.38 -2.55
N SER A 472 -18.83 -18.66 -3.63
CA SER A 472 -19.09 -19.11 -5.00
C SER A 472 -18.33 -20.39 -5.29
N ASP A 473 -17.04 -20.47 -4.97
CA ASP A 473 -16.20 -21.65 -5.19
C ASP A 473 -16.71 -22.88 -4.40
N ILE A 474 -17.18 -22.68 -3.16
CA ILE A 474 -17.75 -23.73 -2.33
C ILE A 474 -19.05 -24.26 -2.94
N ARG A 475 -19.93 -23.35 -3.41
CA ARG A 475 -21.19 -23.72 -4.05
C ARG A 475 -20.96 -24.40 -5.38
N ASP A 476 -20.12 -23.83 -6.24
CA ASP A 476 -19.72 -24.41 -7.52
C ASP A 476 -19.21 -25.84 -7.33
N HIS A 477 -18.30 -26.06 -6.38
CA HIS A 477 -17.86 -27.42 -6.07
C HIS A 477 -19.03 -28.33 -5.69
N TYR A 478 -19.95 -27.87 -4.83
CA TYR A 478 -21.07 -28.68 -4.39
C TYR A 478 -22.03 -28.99 -5.55
N THR A 479 -22.30 -28.00 -6.40
CA THR A 479 -23.10 -28.11 -7.63
C THR A 479 -22.49 -29.12 -8.61
N PHE A 480 -21.19 -29.05 -8.84
CA PHE A 480 -20.49 -29.99 -9.73
C PHE A 480 -20.34 -31.39 -9.13
N ALA A 481 -20.16 -31.51 -7.82
CA ALA A 481 -20.01 -32.80 -7.15
C ALA A 481 -21.34 -33.57 -7.02
N HIS A 482 -22.47 -32.89 -7.08
CA HIS A 482 -23.80 -33.47 -6.88
C HIS A 482 -24.83 -32.98 -7.91
N PRO A 483 -24.62 -33.24 -9.22
CA PRO A 483 -25.45 -32.68 -10.30
C PRO A 483 -26.92 -33.11 -10.25
N GLU A 484 -27.26 -34.18 -9.53
CA GLU A 484 -28.63 -34.72 -9.44
C GLU A 484 -29.50 -34.08 -8.35
N ARG A 485 -28.98 -33.13 -7.57
CA ARG A 485 -29.75 -32.42 -6.54
C ARG A 485 -30.29 -31.10 -7.08
N ASP A 486 -31.42 -30.64 -6.55
CA ASP A 486 -31.91 -29.29 -6.83
C ASP A 486 -31.02 -28.26 -6.12
N HIS A 487 -30.42 -27.35 -6.90
CA HIS A 487 -29.53 -26.31 -6.40
C HIS A 487 -30.27 -24.97 -6.37
N PRO A 488 -30.29 -24.24 -5.24
CA PRO A 488 -30.91 -22.92 -5.20
C PRO A 488 -30.14 -21.95 -6.10
N SER A 489 -30.84 -21.26 -7.01
CA SER A 489 -30.25 -20.20 -7.83
C SER A 489 -29.85 -19.02 -6.93
N SER A 490 -28.54 -18.77 -6.84
CA SER A 490 -28.03 -17.64 -6.06
C SER A 490 -28.05 -16.37 -6.90
N THR A 491 -28.99 -15.47 -6.61
CA THR A 491 -28.94 -14.10 -7.11
C THR A 491 -28.08 -13.25 -6.17
N VAL A 492 -27.07 -12.55 -6.72
CA VAL A 492 -26.31 -11.55 -5.97
C VAL A 492 -27.27 -10.48 -5.48
N SER A 493 -27.32 -10.24 -4.17
CA SER A 493 -28.13 -9.16 -3.62
C SER A 493 -27.43 -7.81 -3.83
N PRO A 494 -28.17 -6.73 -4.14
CA PRO A 494 -27.60 -5.39 -4.14
C PRO A 494 -27.18 -4.97 -2.72
N ILE A 495 -26.27 -3.99 -2.62
CA ILE A 495 -26.07 -3.26 -1.37
C ILE A 495 -27.19 -2.22 -1.26
N THR A 496 -27.99 -2.31 -0.21
CA THR A 496 -29.07 -1.39 0.11
C THR A 496 -28.63 -0.42 1.21
N TYR A 497 -28.95 0.86 1.06
CA TYR A 497 -28.71 1.89 2.06
C TYR A 497 -30.03 2.29 2.70
N SER A 498 -30.15 2.15 4.02
CA SER A 498 -31.35 2.51 4.79
C SER A 498 -30.97 3.24 6.07
N SER A 499 -31.95 3.82 6.76
CA SER A 499 -31.74 4.33 8.12
C SER A 499 -31.54 3.18 9.13
N LEU A 500 -31.02 3.51 10.31
CA LEU A 500 -30.93 2.58 11.43
C LEU A 500 -32.33 2.16 11.87
N GLU A 501 -32.49 0.85 12.12
CA GLU A 501 -33.74 0.24 12.57
C GLU A 501 -33.43 -0.72 13.73
N PRO A 502 -34.41 -1.07 14.59
CA PRO A 502 -34.15 -1.87 15.78
C PRO A 502 -33.47 -3.22 15.50
N TRP A 503 -33.80 -3.86 14.38
CA TRP A 503 -33.19 -5.16 14.01
C TRP A 503 -31.75 -5.04 13.50
N HIS A 504 -31.28 -3.83 13.17
CA HIS A 504 -29.89 -3.62 12.77
C HIS A 504 -28.96 -3.55 13.99
N LEU A 505 -29.47 -3.25 15.18
CA LEU A 505 -28.67 -2.95 16.37
C LEU A 505 -27.65 -4.04 16.71
N ASP A 506 -28.07 -5.30 16.81
CA ASP A 506 -27.15 -6.39 17.17
C ASP A 506 -25.94 -6.48 16.23
N GLN A 507 -26.17 -6.33 14.92
CA GLN A 507 -25.11 -6.37 13.92
C GLN A 507 -24.27 -5.08 13.90
N VAL A 508 -24.90 -3.94 14.16
CA VAL A 508 -24.22 -2.65 14.24
C VAL A 508 -23.32 -2.59 15.48
N HIS A 509 -23.80 -3.03 16.64
CA HIS A 509 -23.01 -3.13 17.86
C HIS A 509 -21.82 -4.08 17.66
N ASP A 510 -22.02 -5.27 17.07
CA ASP A 510 -20.92 -6.18 16.75
C ASP A 510 -19.89 -5.55 15.80
N LEU A 511 -20.36 -4.85 14.76
CA LEU A 511 -19.49 -4.17 13.81
C LEU A 511 -18.69 -3.03 14.46
N LEU A 512 -19.34 -2.17 15.25
CA LEU A 512 -18.69 -1.04 15.93
C LEU A 512 -17.72 -1.51 17.00
N ASN A 513 -18.08 -2.53 17.78
CA ASN A 513 -17.21 -3.12 18.81
C ASN A 513 -15.92 -3.69 18.22
N ARG A 514 -15.98 -4.24 17.00
CA ARG A 514 -14.79 -4.75 16.28
C ARG A 514 -13.97 -3.65 15.61
N ALA A 515 -14.63 -2.59 15.12
CA ALA A 515 -13.97 -1.52 14.38
C ALA A 515 -13.33 -0.46 15.29
N PHE A 516 -13.88 -0.27 16.50
CA PHE A 516 -13.48 0.78 17.44
C PHE A 516 -13.02 0.17 18.77
N TRP A 517 -13.89 0.09 19.77
CA TRP A 517 -13.63 -0.47 21.10
C TRP A 517 -14.88 -1.19 21.63
N SER A 518 -14.73 -2.04 22.64
CA SER A 518 -15.85 -2.81 23.20
C SER A 518 -16.79 -1.95 24.04
N GLY A 519 -18.07 -2.33 24.08
CA GLY A 519 -19.09 -1.66 24.90
C GLY A 519 -19.71 -0.44 24.24
N ILE A 520 -19.61 -0.32 22.91
CA ILE A 520 -20.32 0.72 22.15
C ILE A 520 -21.81 0.35 22.08
N ASP A 521 -22.65 1.24 22.60
CA ASP A 521 -24.09 1.17 22.45
C ASP A 521 -24.59 2.43 21.71
N VAL A 522 -25.27 2.22 20.60
CA VAL A 522 -25.87 3.27 19.75
C VAL A 522 -27.40 3.17 19.69
N SER A 523 -28.02 2.54 20.70
CA SER A 523 -29.49 2.42 20.77
C SER A 523 -30.18 3.79 20.85
N ASP A 524 -29.51 4.79 21.41
CA ASP A 524 -29.93 6.19 21.46
C ASP A 524 -30.09 6.84 20.07
N SER A 525 -29.37 6.32 19.07
CA SER A 525 -29.38 6.83 17.70
C SER A 525 -30.71 6.54 16.96
N LEU A 526 -31.61 5.74 17.57
CA LEU A 526 -32.98 5.52 17.08
C LEU A 526 -33.95 6.65 17.47
N GLU A 527 -33.65 7.42 18.52
CA GLU A 527 -34.62 8.35 19.12
C GLU A 527 -34.69 9.71 18.38
N TYR A 528 -33.59 10.14 17.76
CA TYR A 528 -33.43 11.47 17.17
C TYR A 528 -33.29 11.42 15.65
N SER A 529 -34.42 11.25 14.95
CA SER A 529 -34.52 11.29 13.48
C SER A 529 -33.47 10.43 12.74
N PRO A 530 -33.48 9.10 12.92
CA PRO A 530 -32.50 8.20 12.31
C PRO A 530 -32.44 8.33 10.79
N GLU A 531 -33.53 8.72 10.13
CA GLU A 531 -33.59 8.96 8.68
C GLU A 531 -32.64 10.05 8.18
N ARG A 532 -32.27 11.02 9.03
CA ARG A 532 -31.31 12.09 8.69
C ARG A 532 -29.93 11.86 9.28
N CYS A 533 -29.89 11.09 10.37
CA CYS A 533 -28.71 10.98 11.21
C CYS A 533 -27.93 9.67 11.04
N THR A 534 -28.53 8.66 10.41
CA THR A 534 -27.95 7.33 10.34
C THR A 534 -28.06 6.74 8.95
N ILE A 535 -27.02 6.03 8.52
CA ILE A 535 -27.00 5.27 7.28
C ILE A 535 -26.41 3.90 7.55
N ILE A 536 -27.17 2.87 7.18
CA ILE A 536 -26.81 1.47 7.24
C ILE A 536 -26.69 0.94 5.83
N ALA A 537 -25.52 0.38 5.49
CA ALA A 537 -25.31 -0.37 4.27
C ALA A 537 -25.51 -1.86 4.57
N ALA A 538 -26.45 -2.50 3.88
CA ALA A 538 -26.77 -3.92 4.04
C ALA A 538 -26.63 -4.68 2.72
N TYR A 539 -26.00 -5.85 2.76
CA TYR A 539 -25.98 -6.83 1.68
C TYR A 539 -27.01 -7.92 2.00
N GLY A 540 -28.20 -7.84 1.40
CA GLY A 540 -29.33 -8.67 1.79
C GLY A 540 -29.76 -8.38 3.24
N ARG A 541 -29.53 -9.32 4.17
CA ARG A 541 -29.81 -9.16 5.61
C ARG A 541 -28.56 -8.87 6.45
N LEU A 542 -27.40 -8.78 5.81
CA LEU A 542 -26.11 -8.60 6.47
C LEU A 542 -25.73 -7.13 6.50
N VAL A 543 -25.51 -6.56 7.68
CA VAL A 543 -24.95 -5.21 7.80
C VAL A 543 -23.46 -5.26 7.42
N VAL A 544 -23.10 -4.44 6.43
CA VAL A 544 -21.75 -4.31 5.89
C VAL A 544 -21.15 -2.92 6.11
N GLY A 545 -21.95 -1.93 6.49
CA GLY A 545 -21.46 -0.61 6.88
C GLY A 545 -22.45 0.16 7.74
N VAL A 546 -21.93 1.06 8.56
CA VAL A 546 -22.70 1.96 9.43
C VAL A 546 -22.06 3.33 9.46
N ALA A 547 -22.89 4.37 9.41
CA ALA A 547 -22.50 5.76 9.57
C ALA A 547 -23.54 6.49 10.44
N ILE A 548 -23.09 7.20 11.48
CA ILE A 548 -23.95 7.87 12.47
C ILE A 548 -23.42 9.28 12.74
N ILE A 549 -24.32 10.26 12.76
CA ILE A 549 -24.06 11.67 13.13
C ILE A 549 -24.92 12.05 14.35
N SER A 550 -24.34 12.78 15.31
CA SER A 550 -25.02 13.23 16.54
C SER A 550 -25.80 14.56 16.36
N SER A 551 -26.61 14.67 15.31
CA SER A 551 -27.48 15.83 15.00
C SER A 551 -28.79 15.79 15.83
N PRO A 552 -29.42 16.92 16.25
CA PRO A 552 -29.25 18.31 15.79
C PRO A 552 -28.40 19.23 16.67
N ARG A 553 -27.83 18.74 17.78
CA ARG A 553 -27.03 19.59 18.69
C ARG A 553 -25.63 19.86 18.16
N GLU A 554 -25.00 18.84 17.60
CA GLU A 554 -23.69 18.94 16.98
C GLU A 554 -23.68 18.11 15.69
N THR A 555 -23.34 18.70 14.55
CA THR A 555 -23.12 17.95 13.31
C THR A 555 -21.79 17.23 13.35
N TYR A 556 -21.70 16.24 14.24
CA TYR A 556 -20.51 15.47 14.54
C TYR A 556 -20.71 14.01 14.08
N ILE A 557 -19.85 13.53 13.17
CA ILE A 557 -19.87 12.11 12.77
C ILE A 557 -19.26 11.29 13.90
N THR A 558 -20.13 10.55 14.58
CA THR A 558 -19.78 9.76 15.78
C THR A 558 -19.13 8.46 15.39
N TYR A 559 -19.70 7.77 14.39
CA TYR A 559 -19.20 6.49 13.91
C TYR A 559 -19.30 6.41 12.39
N LEU A 560 -18.23 5.93 11.74
CA LEU A 560 -18.21 5.53 10.34
C LEU A 560 -17.36 4.27 10.22
N ALA A 561 -17.99 3.15 9.91
CA ALA A 561 -17.31 1.86 9.79
C ALA A 561 -17.85 1.04 8.61
N VAL A 562 -16.95 0.31 7.97
CA VAL A 562 -17.27 -0.70 6.96
C VAL A 562 -16.70 -2.02 7.44
N ARG A 563 -17.44 -3.11 7.22
CA ARG A 563 -17.03 -4.45 7.62
C ARG A 563 -15.77 -4.87 6.86
N ALA A 564 -14.79 -5.41 7.58
CA ALA A 564 -13.54 -5.89 6.99
C ALA A 564 -13.80 -6.88 5.84
N GLY A 565 -13.06 -6.73 4.74
CA GLY A 565 -13.25 -7.52 3.52
C GLY A 565 -14.23 -6.90 2.52
N TRP A 566 -14.89 -5.79 2.88
CA TRP A 566 -15.63 -4.91 1.97
C TRP A 566 -14.87 -3.61 1.65
N ASP A 567 -13.57 -3.62 1.92
CA ASP A 567 -12.65 -2.54 1.61
C ASP A 567 -12.63 -2.27 0.09
N ASN A 568 -12.40 -1.02 -0.28
CA ASN A 568 -12.47 -0.50 -1.66
C ASN A 568 -13.86 -0.44 -2.30
N ALA A 569 -14.91 -1.11 -1.79
CA ALA A 569 -16.26 -1.14 -2.37
C ALA A 569 -17.02 0.20 -2.39
N GLN A 570 -16.34 1.31 -2.11
CA GLN A 570 -16.86 2.67 -2.04
C GLN A 570 -18.06 2.85 -1.08
N ILE A 571 -18.34 1.88 -0.21
CA ILE A 571 -19.46 1.93 0.74
C ILE A 571 -19.32 3.14 1.66
N ALA A 572 -18.14 3.36 2.23
CA ALA A 572 -17.87 4.53 3.08
C ALA A 572 -18.05 5.86 2.32
N THR A 573 -17.67 5.91 1.04
CA THR A 573 -17.87 7.06 0.15
C THR A 573 -19.36 7.34 -0.02
N THR A 574 -20.16 6.31 -0.35
CA THR A 574 -21.60 6.44 -0.54
C THR A 574 -22.32 6.83 0.75
N MET A 575 -21.99 6.20 1.87
CA MET A 575 -22.57 6.56 3.18
C MET A 575 -22.23 8.01 3.56
N LEU A 576 -20.98 8.43 3.38
CA LEU A 576 -20.58 9.80 3.70
C LEU A 576 -21.26 10.83 2.80
N TYR A 577 -21.38 10.56 1.50
CA TYR A 577 -22.11 11.40 0.55
C TYR A 577 -23.57 11.60 0.96
N HIS A 578 -24.28 10.52 1.28
CA HIS A 578 -25.67 10.60 1.72
C HIS A 578 -25.80 11.34 3.05
N LEU A 579 -24.92 11.11 4.04
CA LEU A 579 -24.95 11.83 5.32
C LEU A 579 -24.77 13.34 5.14
N ILE A 580 -23.84 13.75 4.28
CA ILE A 580 -23.60 15.17 3.96
C ILE A 580 -24.82 15.78 3.27
N THR A 581 -25.44 15.05 2.34
CA THR A 581 -26.60 15.51 1.58
C THR A 581 -27.86 15.65 2.46
N LEU A 582 -28.01 14.78 3.46
CA LEU A 582 -29.13 14.82 4.41
C LEU A 582 -29.04 15.94 5.45
N ASN A 583 -27.86 16.56 5.59
CA ASN A 583 -27.61 17.66 6.55
C ASN A 583 -27.07 18.90 5.81
N PRO A 584 -27.91 19.58 4.99
CA PRO A 584 -27.50 20.76 4.24
C PRO A 584 -27.28 21.97 5.15
N HIS A 585 -26.36 22.86 4.75
CA HIS A 585 -26.06 24.15 5.42
C HIS A 585 -25.55 24.04 6.86
N GLN A 586 -25.05 22.87 7.25
CA GLN A 586 -24.43 22.65 8.54
C GLN A 586 -23.00 22.17 8.36
N ASP A 587 -22.09 22.73 9.16
CA ASP A 587 -20.69 22.33 9.14
C ASP A 587 -20.53 20.98 9.81
N ILE A 588 -19.97 20.01 9.10
CA ILE A 588 -19.84 18.64 9.62
C ILE A 588 -18.44 18.47 10.20
N THR A 589 -18.35 17.92 11.41
CA THR A 589 -17.09 17.70 12.11
C THR A 589 -16.90 16.23 12.45
N LEU A 590 -15.65 15.79 12.59
CA LEU A 590 -15.33 14.44 13.06
C LEU A 590 -13.94 14.38 13.68
N HIS A 591 -13.71 13.39 14.54
CA HIS A 591 -12.37 13.00 14.97
C HIS A 591 -11.94 11.72 14.28
N VAL A 592 -10.70 11.71 13.83
CA VAL A 592 -10.09 10.54 13.20
C VAL A 592 -8.70 10.32 13.77
N SER A 593 -8.40 9.06 14.10
CA SER A 593 -7.09 8.66 14.59
C SER A 593 -5.98 9.07 13.60
N ALA A 594 -4.87 9.59 14.12
CA ALA A 594 -3.75 10.08 13.33
C ALA A 594 -3.12 9.03 12.38
N ASN A 595 -3.33 7.73 12.65
CA ASN A 595 -2.84 6.61 11.84
C ASN A 595 -3.91 5.95 10.96
N ASN A 596 -5.12 6.51 10.87
CA ASN A 596 -6.22 5.92 10.11
C ASN A 596 -6.12 6.28 8.60
N SER A 597 -6.17 5.29 7.73
CA SER A 597 -6.12 5.45 6.27
C SER A 597 -7.34 6.20 5.70
N ALA A 598 -8.44 6.30 6.44
CA ALA A 598 -9.63 7.06 6.07
C ALA A 598 -9.41 8.58 5.95
N MET A 599 -8.26 9.11 6.42
CA MET A 599 -7.87 10.51 6.19
C MET A 599 -7.94 10.93 4.71
N LEU A 600 -7.58 10.03 3.80
CA LEU A 600 -7.65 10.27 2.35
C LEU A 600 -9.08 10.32 1.81
N LEU A 601 -10.01 9.60 2.44
CA LEU A 601 -11.43 9.67 2.11
C LEU A 601 -12.00 11.02 2.53
N TYR A 602 -11.77 11.44 3.77
CA TYR A 602 -12.28 12.72 4.27
C TYR A 602 -11.72 13.91 3.49
N ASN A 603 -10.43 13.89 3.13
CA ASN A 603 -9.83 14.94 2.31
C ASN A 603 -10.48 15.04 0.92
N ARG A 604 -10.86 13.90 0.30
CA ARG A 604 -11.58 13.91 -1.00
C ARG A 604 -12.96 14.55 -0.93
N PHE A 605 -13.64 14.46 0.22
CA PHE A 605 -14.89 15.17 0.48
C PHE A 605 -14.70 16.63 0.89
N GLY A 606 -13.46 17.12 0.99
CA GLY A 606 -13.15 18.51 1.33
C GLY A 606 -13.04 18.80 2.83
N PHE A 607 -13.01 17.78 3.69
CA PHE A 607 -12.73 17.97 5.11
C PHE A 607 -11.32 18.53 5.32
N LYS A 608 -11.19 19.56 6.14
CA LYS A 608 -9.91 20.18 6.51
C LYS A 608 -9.61 19.90 7.97
N ALA A 609 -8.33 19.60 8.26
CA ALA A 609 -7.86 19.46 9.63
C ALA A 609 -7.81 20.85 10.29
N GLU A 610 -8.53 21.03 11.40
CA GLU A 610 -8.53 22.26 12.19
C GLU A 610 -7.60 22.15 13.40
N GLU A 611 -7.57 20.99 14.05
CA GLU A 611 -6.86 20.80 15.32
C GLU A 611 -6.28 19.39 15.45
N PHE A 612 -5.13 19.27 16.13
CA PHE A 612 -4.57 18.01 16.57
C PHE A 612 -4.79 17.86 18.08
N VAL A 613 -5.52 16.80 18.46
CA VAL A 613 -5.88 16.53 19.86
C VAL A 613 -5.09 15.34 20.36
N ALA A 614 -4.14 15.61 21.26
CA ALA A 614 -3.35 14.57 21.90
C ALA A 614 -4.20 13.83 22.95
N GLY A 615 -4.09 12.49 22.98
CA GLY A 615 -4.78 11.66 23.96
C GLY A 615 -6.30 11.60 23.83
N PHE A 616 -6.88 12.01 22.70
CA PHE A 616 -8.34 11.98 22.46
C PHE A 616 -8.97 10.60 22.75
N TYR A 617 -8.26 9.52 22.40
CA TYR A 617 -8.76 8.16 22.59
C TYR A 617 -8.27 7.47 23.88
N ASP A 618 -7.57 8.16 24.78
CA ASP A 618 -7.03 7.54 26.01
C ASP A 618 -8.12 7.00 26.95
N ALA A 619 -9.31 7.60 26.93
CA ALA A 619 -10.44 7.15 27.75
C ALA A 619 -11.17 5.93 27.15
N TYR A 620 -10.97 5.63 25.86
CA TYR A 620 -11.74 4.64 25.11
C TYR A 620 -10.91 3.42 24.70
N LEU A 621 -9.61 3.60 24.46
CA LEU A 621 -8.70 2.52 24.09
C LEU A 621 -8.00 1.95 25.32
N ASP A 622 -7.75 0.64 25.29
CA ASP A 622 -6.90 -0.02 26.28
C ASP A 622 -5.52 0.69 26.36
N PRO A 623 -4.96 0.94 27.56
CA PRO A 623 -3.61 1.49 27.72
C PRO A 623 -2.53 0.76 26.91
N GLN A 624 -2.71 -0.53 26.62
CA GLN A 624 -1.80 -1.36 25.82
C GLN A 624 -2.13 -1.40 24.32
N SER A 625 -3.20 -0.74 23.88
CA SER A 625 -3.62 -0.68 22.48
C SER A 625 -2.56 0.01 21.61
N ARG A 626 -2.30 -0.59 20.44
CA ARG A 626 -1.37 -0.06 19.42
C ARG A 626 -2.00 1.01 18.53
N ALA A 627 -3.31 1.23 18.64
CA ALA A 627 -3.99 2.29 17.92
C ALA A 627 -3.52 3.66 18.44
N SER A 628 -3.39 4.64 17.54
CA SER A 628 -2.98 5.99 17.94
C SER A 628 -4.02 6.59 18.87
N LYS A 629 -3.57 7.03 20.04
CA LYS A 629 -4.39 7.73 21.04
C LYS A 629 -4.69 9.18 20.64
N ASN A 630 -3.97 9.70 19.66
CA ASN A 630 -4.13 11.06 19.16
C ASN A 630 -5.09 11.09 17.97
N ALA A 631 -5.85 12.17 17.86
CA ALA A 631 -6.82 12.39 16.79
C ALA A 631 -6.61 13.74 16.08
N PHE A 632 -6.96 13.78 14.80
CA PHE A 632 -7.21 15.04 14.10
C PHE A 632 -8.69 15.37 14.15
N ARG A 633 -9.00 16.60 14.54
CA ARG A 633 -10.33 17.18 14.38
C ARG A 633 -10.46 17.73 12.96
N LEU A 634 -11.36 17.14 12.17
CA LEU A 634 -11.66 17.59 10.82
C LEU A 634 -12.99 18.33 10.77
N ARG A 635 -13.08 19.31 9.87
CA ARG A 635 -14.31 20.04 9.56
C ARG A 635 -14.53 20.17 8.06
N LEU A 636 -15.74 19.85 7.62
CA LEU A 636 -16.28 20.20 6.32
C LEU A 636 -17.15 21.44 6.48
N ARG A 637 -16.76 22.54 5.83
CA ARG A 637 -17.54 23.78 5.85
C ARG A 637 -18.54 23.76 4.71
N GLN A 638 -19.82 23.86 5.03
CA GLN A 638 -20.87 23.99 4.03
C GLN A 638 -21.21 25.48 3.87
N HIS A 639 -21.09 25.99 2.64
CA HIS A 639 -21.37 27.38 2.29
C HIS A 639 -22.83 27.63 1.95
#